data_AF-A0A2D9CID2-F1
#
_entry.id   AF-A0A2D9CID2-F1
#
_cell.length_a   1.000
_cell.length_b   1.000
_cell.length_c   1.000
_cell.angle_alpha   90.00
_cell.angle_beta   90.00
_cell.angle_gamma   90.00
#
_symmetry.space_group_name_H-M   'P 1'
#
loop_
_entity.id
_entity.type
_entity.pdbx_description
1 polymer ?
#
loop_
_entity_poly.entity_id
_entity_poly.type
_entity_poly.pdbx_seq_one_letter_code
_entity_poly.pdbx_strand_id
1 'polypeptide(L)'
;MAFNQNDIYTSSGNVMLFNSWTPYVSKFDTSTFYNWEQDNVPLYDLEERTYELWEQGGFATSAGVPGLALTVSADATPEEFLVNSNIFTDLSSAIAAIPKVVRFPVLVEVGNYRDIGPLELHNFRIEEGGSIEIINRCFARTYNASSDVRTTGADGVYSMPTAISSLDLSNTFNDTSCVHIGANVFVSGGSDSRLTQVNSVFYPSHTLRSAPLTVTLEDGSFITSTSNQFAPNAFEGAGVDLTIAGSDISGFNTDTGGSLARTSVQASDRISGNVYGNTCTRISVKNCDGPIYIRNFFVDSAKLNPVGIEVNNSKVLIENCTSIRAQEAGFKFSNSEVTLSRSAFAYRNYKEATATTRESELGTGFHFINSDVLVSSLPLDVTSTSVGDTGAQGRDATVIASRNTRGFVLDNSKLRGGVKRSSSSNAETGGTVCSELNTSAGIVLNNSNIDLKGLIDVFGNDVGLETNSSFLKYENMTFDGNQTKGITSLNSAIRYASDAIQENSVRRQLEFSGNSVHLDLKAGSTFDFDVTDTVPSSYGNSFFRNAFAGTPAVFVDNNSTADLIKPYIDVTDVIGTGTVYGRAIKATNGSTATLNGAENGATFILGPSQYATQRTMAGACADKNSTINFHGPTAVAQFGVNVLAKDNSVMNFEPRRVEGSYVPDQSFGLSSPLNHTTVELHSTRSCLVAQRNSTVNMRDLGAFNANWGSTTSGAFILETTNYQLPLSGSVSGGSMQFFANPQDETAIGNGLNTIGSVTVPVIPTLAGRTNTLIINDDGYLSPDYTVRGDISQGGVCLRAVESSVVNTNNVHFPVPVNASPADGLYYDVSGDLCDRFNIWNIADDSRLNASYVSLSGMHPISCEQHGPSALYLGEDGPASGAPSGTPDTGALSILDAFGAGSAVWVVPSGVDVNSQFNRFYPVSGDGLNPETASALAGAGINVSGNEPRLFGVSGGYNNRGFFRLYWTPKSSARLLQNDVGGAVTFSGVVGPAYQTFAQGYNCSGDLSAIVPEGEVNAGAVAPDLLKLSFDSDGNGIPDKLWTSGFYYCGEMLEENPTQCILEESAADMFANARNASVNFAGTPRKTTIYSDTTDRIGESYPGDQIRGFKSASIFDLSRDN
;
A
#
# COMPACT_ATOMS: atom_id res chain seq x y z
N MET A 1 -26.82 -10.31 32.69
CA MET A 1 -26.54 -9.17 33.60
C MET A 1 -27.83 -8.40 33.81
N ALA A 2 -28.18 -8.08 35.06
CA ALA A 2 -29.40 -7.33 35.37
C ALA A 2 -29.16 -5.84 35.12
N PHE A 3 -30.14 -5.12 34.56
CA PHE A 3 -30.15 -3.67 34.56
C PHE A 3 -30.04 -3.20 36.01
N ASN A 4 -28.97 -2.48 36.38
CA ASN A 4 -28.85 -1.96 37.74
C ASN A 4 -29.92 -0.88 37.90
N GLN A 5 -30.83 -1.05 38.86
CA GLN A 5 -31.90 -0.09 39.12
C GLN A 5 -31.37 1.31 39.50
N ASN A 6 -30.10 1.39 39.91
CA ASN A 6 -29.37 2.65 40.15
C ASN A 6 -28.76 3.28 38.89
N ASP A 7 -28.87 2.63 37.73
CA ASP A 7 -28.34 3.09 36.43
C ASP A 7 -29.34 3.98 35.68
N ILE A 8 -30.19 4.69 36.43
CA ILE A 8 -30.84 5.89 35.92
C ILE A 8 -29.71 6.90 35.72
N TYR A 9 -29.28 7.07 34.48
CA TYR A 9 -28.23 8.03 34.09
C TYR A 9 -28.72 9.46 34.21
N THR A 10 -29.02 9.88 35.43
CA THR A 10 -29.28 11.27 35.72
C THR A 10 -27.96 12.02 35.58
N SER A 11 -27.89 12.92 34.62
CA SER A 11 -27.03 14.10 34.73
C SER A 11 -27.46 14.99 35.91
N SER A 12 -28.61 14.73 36.55
CA SER A 12 -28.95 15.32 37.84
C SER A 12 -28.20 14.62 38.96
N GLY A 13 -27.62 15.43 39.85
CA GLY A 13 -26.89 14.97 41.02
C GLY A 13 -27.75 14.15 41.99
N ASN A 14 -27.29 14.04 43.25
CA ASN A 14 -27.87 13.22 44.32
C ASN A 14 -29.32 13.55 44.76
N VAL A 15 -30.14 14.16 43.90
CA VAL A 15 -31.49 14.62 44.21
C VAL A 15 -32.49 13.55 43.77
N MET A 16 -33.09 12.90 44.77
CA MET A 16 -34.30 12.08 44.58
C MET A 16 -35.39 12.90 43.92
N LEU A 17 -35.93 12.39 42.81
CA LEU A 17 -37.15 12.92 42.20
C LEU A 17 -38.35 12.50 43.07
N PHE A 18 -39.00 13.46 43.72
CA PHE A 18 -40.17 13.19 44.56
C PHE A 18 -41.46 13.29 43.75
N ASN A 19 -42.26 12.23 43.85
CA ASN A 19 -43.59 12.11 43.27
C ASN A 19 -44.63 12.72 44.24
N SER A 20 -45.21 13.87 43.90
CA SER A 20 -46.58 14.20 44.29
C SER A 20 -47.10 15.42 43.53
N TRP A 21 -48.09 15.22 42.67
CA TRP A 21 -49.11 16.22 42.37
C TRP A 21 -50.25 16.01 43.37
N THR A 22 -50.50 16.98 44.26
CA THR A 22 -51.46 16.78 45.36
C THR A 22 -52.91 16.83 44.86
N PRO A 23 -53.78 15.86 45.22
CA PRO A 23 -55.23 15.93 44.96
C PRO A 23 -56.03 16.72 46.01
N TYR A 24 -55.40 17.35 47.00
CA TYR A 24 -56.11 17.97 48.13
C TYR A 24 -55.46 19.26 48.61
N VAL A 25 -55.93 20.40 48.08
CA VAL A 25 -55.89 21.67 48.80
C VAL A 25 -57.26 22.34 48.65
N SER A 26 -58.05 22.32 49.72
CA SER A 26 -59.25 23.15 49.84
C SER A 26 -58.89 24.46 50.56
N LYS A 27 -59.17 25.63 49.97
CA LYS A 27 -59.36 26.88 50.72
C LYS A 27 -60.30 27.86 50.00
N PHE A 28 -61.29 28.35 50.73
CA PHE A 28 -62.03 29.59 50.47
C PHE A 28 -61.13 30.81 50.75
N ASP A 29 -61.25 31.89 49.96
CA ASP A 29 -61.88 33.17 50.36
C ASP A 29 -61.97 34.12 49.15
N THR A 30 -63.18 34.63 48.91
CA THR A 30 -63.55 35.57 47.85
C THR A 30 -63.18 37.00 48.24
N SER A 31 -61.94 37.41 48.04
CA SER A 31 -61.62 38.82 47.78
C SER A 31 -60.18 39.00 47.29
N THR A 32 -59.99 39.24 45.99
CA THR A 32 -59.27 40.42 45.45
C THR A 32 -59.05 40.34 43.93
N PHE A 33 -59.67 41.31 43.25
CA PHE A 33 -59.29 42.01 42.01
C PHE A 33 -59.31 41.34 40.62
N TYR A 34 -60.18 41.96 39.81
CA TYR A 34 -60.47 41.81 38.39
C TYR A 34 -59.49 42.64 37.54
N ASN A 35 -58.96 42.08 36.43
CA ASN A 35 -58.29 42.84 35.36
C ASN A 35 -58.84 42.42 33.99
N TRP A 36 -59.08 43.40 33.10
CA TRP A 36 -60.04 43.34 31.99
C TRP A 36 -59.41 43.18 30.59
N GLU A 37 -58.08 43.00 30.47
CA GLU A 37 -57.38 43.19 29.19
C GLU A 37 -56.96 41.91 28.42
N GLN A 38 -57.33 40.69 28.83
CA GLN A 38 -56.79 39.49 28.18
C GLN A 38 -57.77 38.30 28.12
N ASP A 39 -58.80 38.40 27.29
CA ASP A 39 -59.89 37.40 27.17
C ASP A 39 -59.99 36.86 25.72
N ASN A 40 -59.75 35.55 25.52
CA ASN A 40 -60.26 34.74 24.39
C ASN A 40 -59.85 33.24 24.46
N VAL A 41 -59.92 32.60 25.64
CA VAL A 41 -59.93 31.13 25.77
C VAL A 41 -61.00 30.76 26.80
N PRO A 42 -61.96 29.86 26.51
CA PRO A 42 -63.10 29.61 27.39
C PRO A 42 -62.74 28.61 28.50
N LEU A 43 -62.34 29.10 29.67
CA LEU A 43 -62.13 28.29 30.89
C LEU A 43 -62.60 29.07 32.14
N TYR A 44 -62.98 28.32 33.20
CA TYR A 44 -63.81 28.79 34.31
C TYR A 44 -63.05 29.44 35.50
N ASP A 45 -61.71 29.46 35.52
CA ASP A 45 -60.90 29.97 36.65
C ASP A 45 -59.64 30.75 36.22
N LEU A 46 -59.33 31.84 36.93
CA LEU A 46 -58.19 32.76 36.70
C LEU A 46 -56.89 32.28 37.36
N GLU A 47 -56.96 31.46 38.41
CA GLU A 47 -55.77 30.89 39.05
C GLU A 47 -55.21 29.72 38.21
N GLU A 48 -56.08 28.87 37.66
CA GLU A 48 -55.70 27.85 36.67
C GLU A 48 -54.98 28.47 35.47
N ARG A 49 -55.41 29.63 34.99
CA ARG A 49 -54.73 30.39 33.92
C ARG A 49 -53.29 30.81 34.29
N THR A 50 -53.06 31.23 35.53
CA THR A 50 -51.73 31.68 35.97
C THR A 50 -50.80 30.49 36.18
N TYR A 51 -51.33 29.39 36.73
CA TYR A 51 -50.58 28.15 36.88
C TYR A 51 -50.28 27.50 35.53
N GLU A 52 -51.24 27.41 34.61
CA GLU A 52 -51.03 26.89 33.26
C GLU A 52 -50.01 27.73 32.47
N LEU A 53 -50.04 29.07 32.60
CA LEU A 53 -49.04 29.95 31.97
C LEU A 53 -47.65 29.85 32.65
N TRP A 54 -47.59 29.62 33.96
CA TRP A 54 -46.32 29.38 34.67
C TRP A 54 -45.75 27.99 34.39
N GLU A 55 -46.60 26.98 34.26
CA GLU A 55 -46.28 25.61 33.88
C GLU A 55 -45.80 25.54 32.43
N GLN A 56 -46.49 26.22 31.49
CA GLN A 56 -46.03 26.41 30.11
C GLN A 56 -44.71 27.22 30.05
N GLY A 57 -44.49 28.13 31.00
CA GLY A 57 -43.26 28.89 31.17
C GLY A 57 -42.12 28.14 31.88
N GLY A 58 -42.36 26.92 32.36
CA GLY A 58 -41.35 26.08 33.01
C GLY A 58 -41.06 26.43 34.48
N PHE A 59 -41.89 27.23 35.15
CA PHE A 59 -41.70 27.61 36.55
C PHE A 59 -42.33 26.58 37.50
N ALA A 60 -41.54 26.07 38.45
CA ALA A 60 -42.06 25.19 39.50
C ALA A 60 -43.08 25.97 40.35
N THR A 61 -44.33 25.49 40.41
CA THR A 61 -45.29 25.97 41.40
C THR A 61 -44.76 25.65 42.81
N SER A 62 -45.30 26.32 43.83
CA SER A 62 -44.82 26.50 45.22
C SER A 62 -44.25 25.30 46.01
N ALA A 63 -44.14 24.09 45.43
CA ALA A 63 -43.63 22.86 46.02
C ALA A 63 -42.16 22.51 45.72
N GLY A 64 -41.43 23.27 44.87
CA GLY A 64 -39.98 23.03 44.68
C GLY A 64 -39.64 21.65 44.11
N VAL A 65 -40.37 21.22 43.08
CA VAL A 65 -40.23 19.88 42.49
C VAL A 65 -38.89 19.77 41.74
N PRO A 66 -38.06 18.74 42.02
CA PRO A 66 -36.72 18.59 41.44
C PRO A 66 -36.68 18.06 39.99
N GLY A 67 -37.80 17.62 39.40
CA GLY A 67 -37.92 17.16 38.00
C GLY A 67 -39.27 16.50 37.68
N LEU A 68 -39.51 16.15 36.41
CA LEU A 68 -40.73 15.52 35.88
C LEU A 68 -40.42 14.15 35.29
N ALA A 69 -41.25 13.16 35.57
CA ALA A 69 -41.17 11.84 34.93
C ALA A 69 -42.53 11.46 34.33
N LEU A 70 -42.54 10.97 33.09
CA LEU A 70 -43.70 10.48 32.37
C LEU A 70 -43.47 9.02 31.94
N THR A 71 -44.52 8.21 31.90
CA THR A 71 -44.44 6.83 31.42
C THR A 71 -45.46 6.57 30.32
N VAL A 72 -45.03 5.93 29.23
CA VAL A 72 -45.89 5.49 28.14
C VAL A 72 -46.06 3.98 28.25
N SER A 73 -47.29 3.51 28.49
CA SER A 73 -47.61 2.08 28.56
C SER A 73 -49.05 1.83 28.13
N ALA A 74 -49.24 0.92 27.17
CA ALA A 74 -50.57 0.43 26.80
C ALA A 74 -51.10 -0.64 27.77
N ASP A 75 -50.26 -1.18 28.66
CA ASP A 75 -50.63 -2.24 29.60
C ASP A 75 -51.07 -1.72 30.97
N ALA A 76 -50.97 -0.40 31.20
CA ALA A 76 -51.48 0.18 32.43
C ALA A 76 -52.98 -0.13 32.55
N THR A 77 -53.37 -0.60 33.73
CA THR A 77 -54.76 -0.92 34.04
C THR A 77 -55.63 0.33 33.99
N PRO A 78 -56.93 0.21 33.68
CA PRO A 78 -57.85 1.34 33.75
C PRO A 78 -57.81 2.06 35.11
N GLU A 79 -57.59 1.32 36.20
CA GLU A 79 -57.40 1.90 37.53
C GLU A 79 -56.12 2.75 37.65
N GLU A 80 -55.01 2.35 37.02
CA GLU A 80 -53.75 3.12 37.05
C GLU A 80 -53.88 4.44 36.28
N PHE A 81 -54.55 4.45 35.13
CA PHE A 81 -54.81 5.69 34.37
C PHE A 81 -55.70 6.69 35.12
N LEU A 82 -56.63 6.20 35.95
CA LEU A 82 -57.53 7.05 36.74
C LEU A 82 -56.84 7.69 37.95
N VAL A 83 -55.75 7.11 38.43
CA VAL A 83 -55.08 7.52 39.68
C VAL A 83 -53.73 8.21 39.41
N ASN A 84 -53.13 8.01 38.23
CA ASN A 84 -51.83 8.61 37.86
C ASN A 84 -51.87 9.33 36.50
N SER A 85 -51.87 10.66 36.54
CA SER A 85 -51.87 11.53 35.36
C SER A 85 -50.55 11.53 34.57
N ASN A 86 -49.49 10.90 35.08
CA ASN A 86 -48.19 10.84 34.41
C ASN A 86 -48.05 9.60 33.50
N ILE A 87 -49.09 8.77 33.39
CA ILE A 87 -49.12 7.59 32.53
C ILE A 87 -49.92 7.89 31.26
N PHE A 88 -49.32 7.66 30.10
CA PHE A 88 -49.89 7.89 28.79
C PHE A 88 -50.01 6.59 27.99
N THR A 89 -51.01 6.51 27.12
CA THR A 89 -51.21 5.38 26.20
C THR A 89 -50.29 5.44 24.98
N ASP A 90 -49.91 6.64 24.55
CA ASP A 90 -49.12 6.88 23.35
C ASP A 90 -48.02 7.93 23.58
N LEU A 91 -46.95 7.82 22.80
CA LEU A 91 -45.76 8.66 22.95
C LEU A 91 -46.02 10.12 22.55
N SER A 92 -46.84 10.36 21.53
CA SER A 92 -47.19 11.72 21.09
C SER A 92 -47.89 12.52 22.19
N SER A 93 -48.82 11.89 22.91
CA SER A 93 -49.52 12.51 24.03
C SER A 93 -48.57 12.83 25.19
N ALA A 94 -47.63 11.93 25.50
CA ALA A 94 -46.62 12.18 26.53
C ALA A 94 -45.68 13.35 26.15
N ILE A 95 -45.25 13.43 24.89
CA ILE A 95 -44.41 14.54 24.40
C ILE A 95 -45.18 15.86 24.40
N ALA A 96 -46.47 15.85 24.04
CA ALA A 96 -47.33 17.03 24.06
C ALA A 96 -47.52 17.61 25.47
N ALA A 97 -47.39 16.77 26.51
CA ALA A 97 -47.44 17.19 27.91
C ALA A 97 -46.14 17.86 28.42
N ILE A 98 -45.04 17.80 27.66
CA ILE A 98 -43.77 18.44 28.06
C ILE A 98 -43.85 19.95 27.79
N PRO A 99 -43.51 20.81 28.78
CA PRO A 99 -43.51 22.25 28.58
C PRO A 99 -42.47 22.67 27.53
N LYS A 100 -42.80 23.69 26.73
CA LYS A 100 -41.91 24.15 25.64
C LYS A 100 -40.66 24.87 26.15
N VAL A 101 -40.71 25.43 27.35
CA VAL A 101 -39.53 25.92 28.08
C VAL A 101 -39.26 24.98 29.24
N VAL A 102 -38.15 24.23 29.18
CA VAL A 102 -37.80 23.21 30.18
C VAL A 102 -36.68 23.75 31.07
N ARG A 103 -37.00 23.96 32.34
CA ARG A 103 -36.09 24.48 33.38
C ARG A 103 -35.67 23.44 34.43
N PHE A 104 -36.13 22.20 34.28
CA PHE A 104 -35.85 21.08 35.18
C PHE A 104 -35.70 19.77 34.38
N PRO A 105 -35.08 18.72 34.94
CA PRO A 105 -34.95 17.44 34.24
C PRO A 105 -36.32 16.78 33.97
N VAL A 106 -36.53 16.36 32.73
CA VAL A 106 -37.71 15.61 32.26
C VAL A 106 -37.27 14.23 31.79
N LEU A 107 -37.88 13.18 32.32
CA LEU A 107 -37.68 11.78 31.91
C LEU A 107 -38.97 11.22 31.31
N VAL A 108 -38.90 10.64 30.11
CA VAL A 108 -40.00 9.90 29.48
C VAL A 108 -39.56 8.46 29.29
N GLU A 109 -40.26 7.53 29.95
CA GLU A 109 -40.01 6.10 29.84
C GLU A 109 -41.05 5.43 28.95
N VAL A 110 -40.62 4.72 27.92
CA VAL A 110 -41.52 4.00 27.01
C VAL A 110 -41.47 2.51 27.30
N GLY A 111 -42.55 2.00 27.90
CA GLY A 111 -42.78 0.58 28.18
C GLY A 111 -43.83 -0.05 27.25
N ASN A 112 -44.13 0.59 26.13
CA ASN A 112 -45.12 0.12 25.16
C ASN A 112 -44.48 -0.78 24.07
N TYR A 113 -45.28 -1.60 23.40
CA TYR A 113 -44.84 -2.63 22.45
C TYR A 113 -45.20 -2.27 21.00
N ARG A 114 -44.47 -2.86 20.04
CA ARG A 114 -44.73 -2.72 18.59
C ARG A 114 -44.61 -1.27 18.12
N ASP A 115 -45.31 -0.89 17.07
CA ASP A 115 -45.28 0.47 16.55
C ASP A 115 -45.84 1.48 17.57
N ILE A 116 -44.98 2.38 18.03
CA ILE A 116 -45.30 3.45 18.98
C ILE A 116 -45.51 4.81 18.28
N GLY A 117 -45.55 4.81 16.94
CA GLY A 117 -45.75 6.00 16.13
C GLY A 117 -44.47 6.85 15.97
N PRO A 118 -44.61 8.11 15.51
CA PRO A 118 -43.48 9.01 15.36
C PRO A 118 -43.11 9.66 16.70
N LEU A 119 -41.80 9.85 16.93
CA LEU A 119 -41.26 10.64 18.04
C LEU A 119 -40.83 12.01 17.49
N GLU A 120 -41.56 13.07 17.84
CA GLU A 120 -41.33 14.42 17.31
C GLU A 120 -41.09 15.44 18.42
N LEU A 121 -39.87 15.98 18.48
CA LEU A 121 -39.48 17.03 19.42
C LEU A 121 -39.19 18.32 18.65
N HIS A 122 -40.13 19.26 18.64
CA HIS A 122 -39.99 20.53 17.93
C HIS A 122 -40.12 21.74 18.86
N ASN A 123 -39.20 22.69 18.68
CA ASN A 123 -39.20 24.02 19.32
C ASN A 123 -39.15 23.98 20.86
N PHE A 124 -38.36 23.06 21.43
CA PHE A 124 -38.11 23.03 22.88
C PHE A 124 -36.92 23.92 23.24
N ARG A 125 -37.11 24.79 24.22
CA ARG A 125 -36.07 25.66 24.78
C ARG A 125 -35.66 25.14 26.14
N ILE A 126 -34.38 24.81 26.31
CA ILE A 126 -33.85 24.28 27.56
C ILE A 126 -33.10 25.41 28.28
N GLU A 127 -33.51 25.68 29.51
CA GLU A 127 -32.95 26.73 30.38
C GLU A 127 -32.60 26.14 31.75
N GLU A 128 -31.86 26.88 32.58
CA GLU A 128 -31.76 26.66 34.04
C GLU A 128 -31.55 25.20 34.51
N GLY A 129 -30.60 24.47 33.92
CA GLY A 129 -30.30 23.09 34.34
C GLY A 129 -31.35 22.05 33.94
N GLY A 130 -32.30 22.41 33.08
CA GLY A 130 -33.25 21.48 32.46
C GLY A 130 -32.61 20.51 31.48
N SER A 131 -33.31 19.40 31.21
CA SER A 131 -32.92 18.39 30.22
C SER A 131 -34.13 17.56 29.82
N ILE A 132 -34.14 16.99 28.61
CA ILE A 132 -35.15 16.00 28.21
C ILE A 132 -34.45 14.68 27.94
N GLU A 133 -34.89 13.61 28.60
CA GLU A 133 -34.45 12.25 28.35
C GLU A 133 -35.65 11.38 27.98
N ILE A 134 -35.59 10.74 26.81
CA ILE A 134 -36.58 9.77 26.36
C ILE A 134 -35.87 8.43 26.22
N ILE A 135 -36.29 7.46 27.03
CA ILE A 135 -35.71 6.13 27.08
C ILE A 135 -36.76 5.08 26.75
N ASN A 136 -36.45 4.27 25.74
CA ASN A 136 -37.18 3.04 25.51
C ASN A 136 -36.74 1.96 26.51
N ARG A 137 -37.69 1.50 27.33
CA ARG A 137 -37.49 0.42 28.29
C ARG A 137 -37.69 -0.95 27.65
N CYS A 138 -38.44 -1.07 26.55
CA CYS A 138 -38.58 -2.31 25.78
C CYS A 138 -37.32 -2.63 24.95
N PHE A 139 -36.16 -2.68 25.59
CA PHE A 139 -34.85 -2.80 24.96
C PHE A 139 -33.94 -3.74 25.75
N ALA A 140 -33.13 -4.51 25.04
CA ALA A 140 -32.04 -5.27 25.63
C ALA A 140 -30.81 -5.26 24.71
N ARG A 141 -29.62 -5.33 25.31
CA ARG A 141 -28.34 -5.35 24.60
C ARG A 141 -27.59 -6.65 24.85
N THR A 142 -26.88 -7.10 23.83
CA THR A 142 -25.94 -8.23 23.88
C THR A 142 -24.51 -7.71 23.87
N TYR A 143 -23.65 -8.33 24.67
CA TYR A 143 -22.23 -8.04 24.74
C TYR A 143 -21.42 -9.25 24.24
N ASN A 144 -20.30 -8.98 23.57
CA ASN A 144 -19.43 -10.03 23.03
C ASN A 144 -18.85 -10.97 24.11
N ALA A 145 -18.81 -10.53 25.37
CA ALA A 145 -18.27 -11.33 26.48
C ALA A 145 -19.20 -12.49 26.90
N SER A 146 -20.49 -12.41 26.56
CA SER A 146 -21.57 -13.24 27.09
C SER A 146 -22.53 -13.75 26.02
N SER A 147 -22.24 -13.44 24.74
CA SER A 147 -23.06 -13.83 23.61
C SER A 147 -22.25 -14.48 22.50
N ASP A 148 -22.81 -15.56 21.96
CA ASP A 148 -22.24 -16.35 20.87
C ASP A 148 -23.32 -16.87 19.92
N VAL A 149 -22.91 -17.13 18.69
CA VAL A 149 -23.78 -17.73 17.65
C VAL A 149 -23.88 -19.24 17.90
N ARG A 150 -25.11 -19.77 17.95
CA ARG A 150 -25.36 -21.22 18.11
C ARG A 150 -25.53 -21.93 16.79
N THR A 151 -26.27 -21.34 15.87
CA THR A 151 -26.49 -21.88 14.52
C THR A 151 -26.49 -20.75 13.50
N THR A 152 -26.11 -21.08 12.28
CA THR A 152 -26.13 -20.17 11.14
C THR A 152 -27.01 -20.72 10.02
N GLY A 153 -27.46 -19.85 9.12
CA GLY A 153 -28.23 -20.17 7.92
C GLY A 153 -27.78 -19.29 6.76
N ALA A 154 -27.87 -19.80 5.54
CA ALA A 154 -27.43 -19.09 4.35
C ALA A 154 -28.55 -18.21 3.76
N ASP A 155 -28.21 -16.98 3.38
CA ASP A 155 -29.04 -16.12 2.54
C ASP A 155 -28.40 -15.91 1.16
N GLY A 156 -28.13 -17.01 0.47
CA GLY A 156 -27.48 -16.99 -0.85
C GLY A 156 -25.95 -16.79 -0.79
N VAL A 157 -25.45 -15.62 -0.35
CA VAL A 157 -24.00 -15.29 -0.38
C VAL A 157 -23.32 -15.42 0.98
N TYR A 158 -23.98 -15.00 2.06
CA TYR A 158 -23.42 -15.04 3.41
C TYR A 158 -24.20 -16.01 4.32
N SER A 159 -23.49 -16.57 5.29
CA SER A 159 -24.13 -17.24 6.44
C SER A 159 -24.38 -16.22 7.55
N MET A 160 -25.62 -16.16 8.04
CA MET A 160 -26.08 -15.29 9.11
C MET A 160 -26.49 -16.11 10.34
N PRO A 161 -26.43 -15.56 11.56
CA PRO A 161 -26.96 -16.21 12.74
C PRO A 161 -28.45 -16.53 12.60
N THR A 162 -28.82 -17.77 12.90
CA THR A 162 -30.23 -18.24 13.00
C THR A 162 -30.60 -18.60 14.43
N ALA A 163 -29.61 -18.84 15.29
CA ALA A 163 -29.79 -18.88 16.72
C ALA A 163 -28.57 -18.30 17.43
N ILE A 164 -28.80 -17.52 18.48
CA ILE A 164 -27.77 -16.96 19.36
C ILE A 164 -28.03 -17.35 20.79
N SER A 165 -26.99 -17.34 21.60
CA SER A 165 -27.09 -17.49 23.05
C SER A 165 -26.68 -16.19 23.73
N SER A 166 -27.43 -15.77 24.75
CA SER A 166 -27.07 -14.62 25.57
C SER A 166 -27.73 -14.69 26.94
N LEU A 167 -26.92 -14.71 27.99
CA LEU A 167 -27.42 -14.57 29.37
C LEU A 167 -27.92 -13.14 29.65
N ASP A 168 -27.38 -12.15 28.94
CA ASP A 168 -27.71 -10.74 29.19
C ASP A 168 -29.10 -10.36 28.69
N LEU A 169 -29.50 -10.89 27.52
CA LEU A 169 -30.87 -10.72 27.04
C LEU A 169 -31.86 -11.31 28.05
N SER A 170 -31.64 -12.54 28.50
CA SER A 170 -32.53 -13.20 29.46
C SER A 170 -32.66 -12.41 30.77
N ASN A 171 -31.55 -11.96 31.35
CA ASN A 171 -31.61 -11.15 32.57
C ASN A 171 -32.26 -9.79 32.34
N THR A 172 -31.92 -9.09 31.26
CA THR A 172 -32.47 -7.76 30.97
C THR A 172 -33.98 -7.83 30.80
N PHE A 173 -34.50 -8.79 30.05
CA PHE A 173 -35.95 -8.95 29.88
C PHE A 173 -36.67 -9.35 31.17
N ASN A 174 -36.02 -10.05 32.10
CA ASN A 174 -36.61 -10.40 33.39
C ASN A 174 -36.67 -9.22 34.38
N ASP A 175 -35.73 -8.26 34.27
CA ASP A 175 -35.53 -7.22 35.28
C ASP A 175 -35.97 -5.81 34.82
N THR A 176 -36.44 -5.66 33.57
CA THR A 176 -36.85 -4.35 33.02
C THR A 176 -38.21 -3.90 33.59
N SER A 177 -38.26 -2.70 34.16
CA SER A 177 -39.48 -2.05 34.69
C SER A 177 -39.50 -0.54 34.38
N CYS A 178 -40.69 0.09 34.41
CA CYS A 178 -40.86 1.56 34.37
C CYS A 178 -41.16 2.11 35.78
N VAL A 179 -40.72 3.35 36.06
CA VAL A 179 -40.81 4.02 37.37
C VAL A 179 -42.25 4.13 37.87
N HIS A 180 -43.22 4.49 37.02
CA HIS A 180 -44.62 4.70 37.44
C HIS A 180 -45.48 3.44 37.50
N ILE A 181 -45.00 2.32 36.94
CA ILE A 181 -45.77 1.08 36.85
C ILE A 181 -45.31 0.09 37.92
N GLY A 182 -44.03 0.13 38.32
CA GLY A 182 -43.46 -0.71 39.39
C GLY A 182 -43.42 -2.21 39.08
N ALA A 183 -44.25 -2.69 38.15
CA ALA A 183 -44.21 -4.03 37.57
C ALA A 183 -43.21 -4.10 36.41
N ASN A 184 -42.72 -5.31 36.15
CA ASN A 184 -41.87 -5.56 34.99
C ASN A 184 -42.62 -5.22 33.70
N VAL A 185 -41.93 -4.55 32.77
CA VAL A 185 -42.45 -4.29 31.42
C VAL A 185 -42.92 -5.60 30.81
N PHE A 186 -42.07 -6.64 30.89
CA PHE A 186 -42.38 -8.00 30.45
C PHE A 186 -42.98 -8.82 31.59
N VAL A 187 -44.29 -9.10 31.52
CA VAL A 187 -45.10 -9.69 32.60
C VAL A 187 -44.65 -11.10 32.99
N SER A 188 -43.97 -11.81 32.09
CA SER A 188 -43.37 -13.13 32.34
C SER A 188 -41.89 -13.21 31.95
N GLY A 189 -41.22 -12.05 31.89
CA GLY A 189 -39.82 -11.95 31.52
C GLY A 189 -39.53 -12.54 30.14
N GLY A 190 -38.44 -13.31 30.01
CA GLY A 190 -38.03 -13.96 28.75
C GLY A 190 -39.00 -15.01 28.17
N SER A 191 -40.16 -15.23 28.78
CA SER A 191 -41.24 -16.11 28.28
C SER A 191 -42.50 -15.34 27.85
N ASP A 192 -42.46 -14.01 27.83
CA ASP A 192 -43.59 -13.18 27.41
C ASP A 192 -43.89 -13.39 25.92
N SER A 193 -45.14 -13.73 25.59
CA SER A 193 -45.55 -14.00 24.20
C SER A 193 -45.33 -12.80 23.29
N ARG A 194 -45.27 -11.58 23.82
CA ARG A 194 -45.00 -10.36 23.04
C ARG A 194 -43.56 -10.26 22.58
N LEU A 195 -42.61 -10.94 23.24
CA LEU A 195 -41.22 -11.05 22.80
C LEU A 195 -41.02 -12.01 21.63
N THR A 196 -42.07 -12.65 21.12
CA THR A 196 -41.96 -13.48 19.91
C THR A 196 -41.69 -12.64 18.66
N GLN A 197 -42.21 -11.41 18.60
CA GLN A 197 -42.03 -10.46 17.49
C GLN A 197 -41.20 -9.27 17.98
N VAL A 198 -39.91 -9.28 17.70
CA VAL A 198 -38.98 -8.20 18.07
C VAL A 198 -38.13 -7.80 16.88
N ASN A 199 -37.55 -6.61 16.95
CA ASN A 199 -36.53 -6.19 16.02
C ASN A 199 -35.17 -6.39 16.67
N SER A 200 -34.17 -6.78 15.88
CA SER A 200 -32.82 -6.91 16.40
C SER A 200 -31.77 -6.57 15.37
N VAL A 201 -30.61 -6.16 15.86
CA VAL A 201 -29.40 -5.93 15.07
C VAL A 201 -28.26 -6.64 15.76
N PHE A 202 -27.51 -7.44 15.02
CA PHE A 202 -26.38 -8.20 15.54
C PHE A 202 -25.18 -8.08 14.61
N TYR A 203 -24.06 -7.68 15.17
CA TYR A 203 -22.79 -7.53 14.46
C TYR A 203 -21.73 -8.44 15.08
N PRO A 204 -21.04 -9.27 14.27
CA PRO A 204 -19.95 -10.10 14.77
C PRO A 204 -18.84 -9.21 15.34
N SER A 205 -18.12 -9.71 16.36
CA SER A 205 -16.95 -9.01 16.90
C SER A 205 -16.03 -8.58 15.76
N HIS A 206 -15.61 -7.32 15.72
CA HIS A 206 -14.74 -6.83 14.65
C HIS A 206 -13.42 -7.60 14.59
N THR A 207 -12.99 -8.25 15.68
CA THR A 207 -11.82 -9.14 15.70
C THR A 207 -12.01 -10.43 14.90
N LEU A 208 -13.22 -10.84 14.54
CA LEU A 208 -13.41 -12.04 13.72
C LEU A 208 -13.14 -11.76 12.23
N ARG A 209 -13.21 -10.48 11.83
CA ARG A 209 -13.18 -10.05 10.41
C ARG A 209 -14.24 -10.79 9.58
N SER A 210 -15.35 -11.11 10.23
CA SER A 210 -16.52 -11.76 9.62
C SER A 210 -17.56 -10.73 9.21
N ALA A 211 -18.35 -11.09 8.20
CA ALA A 211 -19.48 -10.31 7.73
C ALA A 211 -20.72 -11.23 7.66
N PRO A 212 -21.95 -10.69 7.62
CA PRO A 212 -22.31 -9.26 7.64
C PRO A 212 -23.08 -8.86 8.93
N LEU A 213 -23.48 -7.58 9.02
CA LEU A 213 -24.54 -7.15 9.94
C LEU A 213 -25.83 -7.96 9.67
N THR A 214 -26.41 -8.48 10.74
CA THR A 214 -27.67 -9.23 10.70
C THR A 214 -28.77 -8.39 11.33
N VAL A 215 -29.88 -8.22 10.63
CA VAL A 215 -31.04 -7.44 11.09
C VAL A 215 -32.29 -8.33 11.05
N THR A 216 -33.09 -8.29 12.10
CA THR A 216 -34.42 -8.95 12.17
C THR A 216 -35.49 -7.89 12.25
N LEU A 217 -36.54 -8.04 11.44
CA LEU A 217 -37.80 -7.32 11.58
C LEU A 217 -38.84 -8.24 12.21
N GLU A 218 -39.89 -7.68 12.82
CA GLU A 218 -40.99 -8.31 13.58
C GLU A 218 -41.67 -9.54 12.93
N ASP A 219 -40.89 -10.59 12.62
CA ASP A 219 -41.26 -11.79 11.89
C ASP A 219 -40.69 -13.02 12.61
N GLY A 220 -41.44 -14.12 12.56
CA GLY A 220 -41.14 -15.37 13.24
C GLY A 220 -41.20 -15.31 14.78
N SER A 221 -40.64 -16.33 15.44
CA SER A 221 -40.59 -16.45 16.91
C SER A 221 -39.16 -16.26 17.41
N PHE A 222 -38.87 -15.12 18.02
CA PHE A 222 -37.54 -14.81 18.56
C PHE A 222 -37.19 -15.62 19.82
N ILE A 223 -38.18 -15.88 20.69
CA ILE A 223 -37.99 -16.74 21.86
C ILE A 223 -37.98 -18.21 21.43
N THR A 224 -37.03 -18.97 21.95
CA THR A 224 -36.92 -20.42 21.74
C THR A 224 -37.32 -21.19 23.00
N SER A 225 -37.55 -22.50 22.88
CA SER A 225 -37.81 -23.37 24.04
C SER A 225 -36.57 -23.66 24.89
N THR A 226 -35.38 -23.24 24.43
CA THR A 226 -34.11 -23.43 25.14
C THR A 226 -33.75 -22.17 25.93
N SER A 227 -33.41 -22.33 27.21
CA SER A 227 -33.02 -21.21 28.07
C SER A 227 -31.79 -20.47 27.52
N ASN A 228 -31.81 -19.13 27.60
CA ASN A 228 -30.77 -18.22 27.10
C ASN A 228 -30.48 -18.35 25.60
N GLN A 229 -31.37 -18.94 24.80
CA GLN A 229 -31.24 -19.05 23.36
C GLN A 229 -32.37 -18.30 22.65
N PHE A 230 -32.00 -17.54 21.63
CA PHE A 230 -32.89 -16.69 20.84
C PHE A 230 -32.68 -16.95 19.35
N ALA A 231 -33.73 -16.82 18.56
CA ALA A 231 -33.72 -17.07 17.13
C ALA A 231 -33.92 -15.75 16.35
N PRO A 232 -32.83 -15.05 15.96
CA PRO A 232 -32.94 -13.93 15.05
C PRO A 232 -33.40 -14.42 13.67
N ASN A 233 -34.54 -13.92 13.21
CA ASN A 233 -35.05 -14.20 11.87
C ASN A 233 -34.47 -13.13 10.93
N ALA A 234 -33.35 -13.44 10.27
CA ALA A 234 -32.66 -12.47 9.41
C ALA A 234 -33.58 -11.98 8.28
N PHE A 235 -33.65 -10.66 8.08
CA PHE A 235 -34.52 -9.99 7.11
C PHE A 235 -34.32 -10.50 5.67
N GLU A 236 -33.06 -10.71 5.33
CA GLU A 236 -32.53 -11.44 4.20
C GLU A 236 -33.36 -12.68 3.79
N GLY A 237 -33.62 -13.58 4.74
CA GLY A 237 -34.35 -14.83 4.49
C GLY A 237 -35.87 -14.67 4.32
N ALA A 238 -36.43 -13.48 4.53
CA ALA A 238 -37.87 -13.25 4.52
C ALA A 238 -38.47 -13.07 3.11
N GLY A 239 -37.64 -12.87 2.07
CA GLY A 239 -38.10 -12.73 0.67
C GLY A 239 -38.98 -11.50 0.39
N VAL A 240 -38.94 -10.50 1.27
CA VAL A 240 -39.80 -9.30 1.21
C VAL A 240 -39.24 -8.21 0.30
N ASP A 241 -37.93 -8.21 0.05
CA ASP A 241 -37.25 -7.23 -0.79
C ASP A 241 -36.71 -7.89 -2.08
N LEU A 242 -37.40 -7.65 -3.20
CA LEU A 242 -37.01 -8.24 -4.49
C LEU A 242 -35.86 -7.48 -5.19
N THR A 243 -35.39 -6.35 -4.63
CA THR A 243 -34.20 -5.65 -5.15
C THR A 243 -32.90 -6.39 -4.82
N ILE A 244 -32.92 -7.28 -3.80
CA ILE A 244 -31.77 -8.06 -3.34
C ILE A 244 -31.15 -8.85 -4.50
N ALA A 245 -31.97 -9.57 -5.27
CA ALA A 245 -31.47 -10.49 -6.30
C ALA A 245 -30.83 -9.80 -7.52
N GLY A 246 -31.08 -8.51 -7.74
CA GLY A 246 -30.67 -7.81 -8.96
C GLY A 246 -29.92 -6.48 -8.79
N SER A 247 -29.88 -5.90 -7.58
CA SER A 247 -29.28 -4.58 -7.33
C SER A 247 -28.31 -4.54 -6.15
N ASP A 248 -28.21 -5.59 -5.35
CA ASP A 248 -27.20 -5.67 -4.30
C ASP A 248 -25.83 -6.03 -4.92
N ILE A 249 -24.92 -5.07 -4.99
CA ILE A 249 -23.48 -5.30 -5.27
C ILE A 249 -22.84 -6.20 -4.20
N SER A 250 -23.50 -6.35 -3.06
CA SER A 250 -23.04 -6.92 -1.79
C SER A 250 -22.55 -8.38 -1.78
N GLY A 251 -22.25 -8.99 -2.93
CA GLY A 251 -21.79 -10.36 -2.94
C GLY A 251 -21.01 -10.82 -4.16
N PHE A 252 -20.73 -9.97 -5.17
CA PHE A 252 -20.15 -10.43 -6.43
C PHE A 252 -19.12 -9.47 -7.02
N ASN A 253 -17.91 -9.98 -7.24
CA ASN A 253 -16.79 -9.25 -7.82
C ASN A 253 -17.05 -9.11 -9.32
N THR A 254 -17.25 -7.89 -9.79
CA THR A 254 -17.62 -7.60 -11.18
C THR A 254 -16.54 -8.01 -12.19
N ASP A 255 -15.28 -8.10 -11.76
CA ASP A 255 -14.14 -8.47 -12.60
C ASP A 255 -13.90 -9.98 -12.65
N THR A 256 -13.96 -10.68 -11.50
CA THR A 256 -13.66 -12.13 -11.42
C THR A 256 -14.89 -13.00 -11.58
N GLY A 257 -16.08 -12.43 -11.43
CA GLY A 257 -17.32 -13.17 -11.40
C GLY A 257 -17.50 -14.08 -10.17
N GLY A 258 -16.69 -13.89 -9.13
CA GLY A 258 -16.74 -14.64 -7.86
C GLY A 258 -17.34 -13.83 -6.72
N SER A 259 -17.42 -14.40 -5.51
CA SER A 259 -18.01 -13.68 -4.37
C SER A 259 -17.08 -12.63 -3.74
N LEU A 260 -17.60 -11.44 -3.45
CA LEU A 260 -16.93 -10.43 -2.61
C LEU A 260 -17.14 -10.76 -1.14
N ALA A 261 -16.49 -11.82 -0.67
CA ALA A 261 -16.76 -12.32 0.67
C ALA A 261 -15.55 -12.14 1.58
N ARG A 262 -15.75 -11.41 2.68
CA ARG A 262 -15.08 -11.77 3.94
C ARG A 262 -15.67 -13.08 4.45
N THR A 263 -14.99 -13.72 5.39
CA THR A 263 -15.48 -14.93 6.04
C THR A 263 -16.89 -14.71 6.59
N SER A 264 -17.82 -15.64 6.33
CA SER A 264 -19.16 -15.57 6.91
C SER A 264 -19.12 -15.86 8.40
N VAL A 265 -20.08 -15.33 9.16
CA VAL A 265 -20.28 -15.68 10.57
C VAL A 265 -20.43 -17.19 10.73
N GLN A 266 -19.78 -17.76 11.74
CA GLN A 266 -19.77 -19.19 12.07
C GLN A 266 -20.42 -19.47 13.44
N ALA A 267 -20.72 -20.74 13.70
CA ALA A 267 -21.12 -21.15 15.04
C ALA A 267 -19.98 -20.94 16.05
N SER A 268 -20.32 -20.50 17.26
CA SER A 268 -19.44 -20.05 18.35
C SER A 268 -18.76 -18.70 18.13
N ASP A 269 -19.02 -18.00 17.03
CA ASP A 269 -18.56 -16.63 16.84
C ASP A 269 -19.19 -15.71 17.90
N ARG A 270 -18.38 -14.81 18.45
CA ARG A 270 -18.85 -13.76 19.37
C ARG A 270 -19.60 -12.68 18.62
N ILE A 271 -20.71 -12.24 19.22
CA ILE A 271 -21.60 -11.25 18.62
C ILE A 271 -22.08 -10.24 19.66
N SER A 272 -22.33 -9.02 19.22
CA SER A 272 -22.96 -7.97 20.02
C SER A 272 -24.02 -7.24 19.21
N GLY A 273 -24.90 -6.53 19.88
CA GLY A 273 -26.04 -5.93 19.21
C GLY A 273 -27.19 -5.61 20.13
N ASN A 274 -28.28 -5.16 19.54
CA ASN A 274 -29.43 -4.61 20.24
C ASN A 274 -30.71 -5.34 19.85
N VAL A 275 -31.62 -5.50 20.80
CA VAL A 275 -32.95 -6.08 20.63
C VAL A 275 -33.99 -5.08 21.12
N TYR A 276 -35.03 -4.87 20.32
CA TYR A 276 -36.05 -3.85 20.51
C TYR A 276 -37.45 -4.50 20.45
N GLY A 277 -38.23 -4.32 21.51
CA GLY A 277 -39.61 -4.81 21.60
C GLY A 277 -40.65 -3.86 20.98
N ASN A 278 -40.22 -2.69 20.51
CA ASN A 278 -41.05 -1.70 19.83
C ASN A 278 -40.31 -1.03 18.67
N THR A 279 -41.05 -0.29 17.86
CA THR A 279 -40.57 0.42 16.67
C THR A 279 -41.16 1.81 16.58
N CYS A 280 -40.36 2.78 16.13
CA CYS A 280 -40.85 4.09 15.71
C CYS A 280 -40.92 4.14 14.19
N THR A 281 -41.93 4.83 13.66
CA THR A 281 -41.98 5.13 12.22
C THR A 281 -40.98 6.21 11.80
N ARG A 282 -40.66 7.13 12.72
CA ARG A 282 -39.70 8.24 12.55
C ARG A 282 -39.29 8.83 13.89
N ILE A 283 -38.08 9.39 13.95
CA ILE A 283 -37.63 10.31 15.02
C ILE A 283 -37.29 11.65 14.36
N SER A 284 -37.84 12.77 14.86
CA SER A 284 -37.57 14.10 14.35
C SER A 284 -37.34 15.10 15.47
N VAL A 285 -36.13 15.68 15.55
CA VAL A 285 -35.79 16.76 16.49
C VAL A 285 -35.48 18.04 15.71
N LYS A 286 -36.21 19.12 15.98
CA LYS A 286 -36.10 20.37 15.23
C LYS A 286 -36.11 21.58 16.14
N ASN A 287 -35.15 22.49 15.94
CA ASN A 287 -35.05 23.76 16.66
C ASN A 287 -35.12 23.59 18.19
N CYS A 288 -34.40 22.60 18.72
CA CYS A 288 -34.39 22.35 20.15
C CYS A 288 -33.03 22.70 20.76
N ASP A 289 -33.05 23.49 21.82
CA ASP A 289 -31.87 23.74 22.64
C ASP A 289 -31.56 22.44 23.40
N GLY A 290 -30.29 22.02 23.48
CA GLY A 290 -29.90 20.83 24.25
C GLY A 290 -29.70 21.15 25.73
N PRO A 291 -29.57 20.14 26.62
CA PRO A 291 -29.35 18.72 26.29
C PRO A 291 -30.65 17.91 26.14
N ILE A 292 -30.72 17.14 25.03
CA ILE A 292 -31.77 16.15 24.76
C ILE A 292 -31.11 14.78 24.58
N TYR A 293 -31.67 13.75 25.23
CA TYR A 293 -31.20 12.37 25.17
C TYR A 293 -32.31 11.48 24.59
N ILE A 294 -32.02 10.76 23.51
CA ILE A 294 -32.92 9.78 22.89
C ILE A 294 -32.20 8.43 22.91
N ARG A 295 -32.78 7.44 23.61
CA ARG A 295 -32.10 6.18 23.88
C ARG A 295 -32.94 4.97 23.47
N ASN A 296 -32.26 4.00 22.89
CA ASN A 296 -32.73 2.62 22.70
C ASN A 296 -33.90 2.46 21.71
N PHE A 297 -33.97 3.29 20.66
CA PHE A 297 -35.07 3.22 19.68
C PHE A 297 -34.67 2.53 18.37
N PHE A 298 -35.59 1.75 17.81
CA PHE A 298 -35.50 1.20 16.46
C PHE A 298 -36.46 1.96 15.55
N VAL A 299 -35.97 2.51 14.46
CA VAL A 299 -36.76 3.27 13.50
C VAL A 299 -36.89 2.50 12.21
N ASP A 300 -38.12 2.12 11.88
CA ASP A 300 -38.44 1.47 10.62
C ASP A 300 -39.28 2.40 9.75
N SER A 301 -38.67 2.92 8.69
CA SER A 301 -39.34 3.83 7.77
C SER A 301 -40.23 3.13 6.74
N ALA A 302 -40.25 1.78 6.73
CA ALA A 302 -41.06 0.95 5.84
C ALA A 302 -40.99 1.33 4.34
N LYS A 303 -39.87 1.93 3.89
CA LYS A 303 -39.67 2.49 2.55
C LYS A 303 -40.66 3.60 2.18
N LEU A 304 -41.32 4.21 3.15
CA LEU A 304 -42.29 5.30 2.98
C LEU A 304 -41.71 6.66 3.37
N ASN A 305 -40.96 6.71 4.47
CA ASN A 305 -40.41 7.97 4.98
C ASN A 305 -39.09 8.33 4.28
N PRO A 306 -38.87 9.61 3.92
CA PRO A 306 -37.60 10.06 3.38
C PRO A 306 -36.43 9.85 4.34
N VAL A 307 -36.64 10.15 5.62
CA VAL A 307 -35.61 10.07 6.65
C VAL A 307 -36.16 9.36 7.87
N GLY A 308 -35.38 8.43 8.44
CA GLY A 308 -35.73 7.73 9.67
C GLY A 308 -35.49 8.58 10.91
N ILE A 309 -34.24 8.96 11.16
CA ILE A 309 -33.84 9.81 12.29
C ILE A 309 -33.31 11.13 11.77
N GLU A 310 -34.05 12.21 12.04
CA GLU A 310 -33.72 13.57 11.59
C GLU A 310 -33.42 14.47 12.79
N VAL A 311 -32.26 15.13 12.78
CA VAL A 311 -31.92 16.21 13.72
C VAL A 311 -31.58 17.46 12.94
N ASN A 312 -32.32 18.54 13.20
CA ASN A 312 -32.13 19.81 12.50
C ASN A 312 -32.06 20.96 13.50
N ASN A 313 -31.00 21.77 13.38
CA ASN A 313 -30.78 22.95 14.22
C ASN A 313 -30.96 22.64 15.72
N SER A 314 -30.34 21.55 16.19
CA SER A 314 -30.54 21.05 17.56
C SER A 314 -29.27 20.41 18.13
N LYS A 315 -29.24 20.25 19.46
CA LYS A 315 -28.18 19.51 20.18
C LYS A 315 -28.74 18.27 20.86
N VAL A 316 -28.32 17.09 20.40
CA VAL A 316 -28.95 15.80 20.78
C VAL A 316 -27.93 14.69 21.01
N LEU A 317 -28.13 13.88 22.04
CA LEU A 317 -27.46 12.60 22.21
C LEU A 317 -28.40 11.47 21.78
N ILE A 318 -27.91 10.61 20.89
CA ILE A 318 -28.61 9.44 20.37
C ILE A 318 -27.82 8.21 20.80
N GLU A 319 -28.47 7.30 21.54
CA GLU A 319 -27.82 6.12 22.09
C GLU A 319 -28.53 4.83 21.69
N ASN A 320 -27.77 3.84 21.22
CA ASN A 320 -28.28 2.52 20.82
C ASN A 320 -29.47 2.59 19.86
N CYS A 321 -29.46 3.56 18.95
CA CYS A 321 -30.54 3.72 17.98
C CYS A 321 -30.23 3.06 16.65
N THR A 322 -31.26 2.52 16.02
CA THR A 322 -31.17 1.89 14.70
C THR A 322 -32.15 2.59 13.75
N SER A 323 -31.76 2.79 12.50
CA SER A 323 -32.65 3.28 11.46
C SER A 323 -32.54 2.47 10.17
N ILE A 324 -33.68 2.03 9.64
CA ILE A 324 -33.73 1.18 8.46
C ILE A 324 -34.78 1.64 7.45
N ARG A 325 -34.60 1.18 6.21
CA ARG A 325 -35.59 1.28 5.13
C ARG A 325 -36.11 2.70 4.87
N ALA A 326 -35.28 3.72 5.07
CA ALA A 326 -35.59 5.10 4.71
C ALA A 326 -35.22 5.37 3.24
N GLN A 327 -35.97 6.22 2.55
CA GLN A 327 -35.76 6.47 1.11
C GLN A 327 -34.51 7.31 0.82
N GLU A 328 -34.23 8.33 1.63
CA GLU A 328 -33.09 9.25 1.45
C GLU A 328 -31.96 8.98 2.44
N ALA A 329 -32.27 8.90 3.74
CA ALA A 329 -31.25 8.72 4.77
C ALA A 329 -31.77 8.01 6.03
N GLY A 330 -30.99 7.08 6.59
CA GLY A 330 -31.27 6.50 7.90
C GLY A 330 -31.15 7.55 9.01
N PHE A 331 -29.98 8.19 9.08
CA PHE A 331 -29.72 9.32 9.97
C PHE A 331 -29.39 10.55 9.13
N LYS A 332 -30.07 11.68 9.40
CA LYS A 332 -29.80 12.96 8.74
C LYS A 332 -29.64 14.06 9.78
N PHE A 333 -28.45 14.63 9.87
CA PHE A 333 -28.13 15.71 10.80
C PHE A 333 -27.80 16.98 10.02
N SER A 334 -28.54 18.05 10.29
CA SER A 334 -28.42 19.32 9.58
C SER A 334 -28.21 20.46 10.58
N ASN A 335 -27.12 21.21 10.43
CA ASN A 335 -26.78 22.34 11.29
C ASN A 335 -26.86 22.00 12.80
N SER A 336 -26.37 20.82 13.20
CA SER A 336 -26.63 20.24 14.52
C SER A 336 -25.34 19.74 15.20
N GLU A 337 -25.38 19.66 16.53
CA GLU A 337 -24.36 19.00 17.35
C GLU A 337 -24.94 17.68 17.87
N VAL A 338 -24.44 16.54 17.40
CA VAL A 338 -25.00 15.22 17.72
C VAL A 338 -23.95 14.33 18.36
N THR A 339 -24.31 13.66 19.46
CA THR A 339 -23.49 12.59 20.04
C THR A 339 -24.12 11.24 19.74
N LEU A 340 -23.40 10.39 19.00
CA LEU A 340 -23.73 8.97 18.82
C LEU A 340 -23.06 8.18 19.95
N SER A 341 -23.85 7.72 20.91
CA SER A 341 -23.38 7.03 22.11
C SER A 341 -23.54 5.51 21.98
N ARG A 342 -22.51 4.77 22.42
CA ARG A 342 -22.45 3.30 22.50
C ARG A 342 -22.56 2.58 21.14
N SER A 343 -23.75 2.56 20.54
CA SER A 343 -23.97 1.93 19.24
C SER A 343 -24.99 2.68 18.38
N ALA A 344 -24.82 2.61 17.05
CA ALA A 344 -25.79 3.13 16.09
C ALA A 344 -25.74 2.35 14.78
N PHE A 345 -26.90 2.00 14.20
CA PHE A 345 -26.97 1.13 13.01
C PHE A 345 -27.87 1.72 11.93
N ALA A 346 -27.37 1.80 10.70
CA ALA A 346 -28.11 2.23 9.52
C ALA A 346 -28.12 1.10 8.47
N TYR A 347 -29.31 0.63 8.10
CA TYR A 347 -29.43 -0.56 7.25
C TYR A 347 -30.49 -0.44 6.15
N ARG A 348 -30.11 -0.77 4.91
CA ARG A 348 -30.99 -0.76 3.71
C ARG A 348 -31.75 0.55 3.48
N ASN A 349 -31.07 1.69 3.59
CA ASN A 349 -31.61 3.00 3.21
C ASN A 349 -31.28 3.28 1.73
N TYR A 350 -32.24 3.79 0.96
CA TYR A 350 -32.84 2.98 -0.10
C TYR A 350 -34.13 3.51 -0.71
N LYS A 351 -34.09 4.21 -1.86
CA LYS A 351 -35.30 4.40 -2.67
C LYS A 351 -35.40 3.38 -3.80
N GLU A 352 -36.57 2.75 -3.92
CA GLU A 352 -36.88 1.83 -5.01
C GLU A 352 -37.32 2.62 -6.26
N ALA A 353 -36.71 2.31 -7.41
CA ALA A 353 -37.18 2.81 -8.70
C ALA A 353 -38.32 1.92 -9.25
N THR A 354 -38.23 0.62 -9.00
CA THR A 354 -39.25 -0.40 -9.27
C THR A 354 -39.24 -1.46 -8.17
N ALA A 355 -40.16 -2.41 -8.19
CA ALA A 355 -40.18 -3.51 -7.22
C ALA A 355 -38.88 -4.35 -7.18
N THR A 356 -38.04 -4.31 -8.22
CA THR A 356 -36.80 -5.11 -8.32
C THR A 356 -35.53 -4.28 -8.54
N THR A 357 -35.63 -2.94 -8.59
CA THR A 357 -34.48 -2.06 -8.86
C THR A 357 -34.45 -0.82 -7.95
N ARG A 358 -33.23 -0.34 -7.68
CA ARG A 358 -32.99 0.87 -6.87
C ARG A 358 -32.89 2.13 -7.72
N GLU A 359 -33.28 3.26 -7.14
CA GLU A 359 -32.96 4.57 -7.71
C GLU A 359 -31.49 4.90 -7.44
N SER A 360 -30.75 5.29 -8.48
CA SER A 360 -29.32 5.56 -8.37
C SER A 360 -29.04 6.73 -7.42
N GLU A 361 -27.96 6.64 -6.66
CA GLU A 361 -27.44 7.72 -5.79
C GLU A 361 -28.36 8.19 -4.64
N LEU A 362 -29.49 7.52 -4.37
CA LEU A 362 -30.36 7.82 -3.23
C LEU A 362 -30.33 6.71 -2.19
N GLY A 363 -30.20 7.09 -0.92
CA GLY A 363 -30.17 6.15 0.21
C GLY A 363 -28.85 6.15 0.96
N THR A 364 -28.71 7.05 1.92
CA THR A 364 -27.52 7.16 2.76
C THR A 364 -27.76 6.51 4.13
N GLY A 365 -26.77 5.82 4.69
CA GLY A 365 -26.84 5.37 6.08
C GLY A 365 -26.85 6.55 7.04
N PHE A 366 -25.76 7.31 7.06
CA PHE A 366 -25.57 8.51 7.87
C PHE A 366 -25.21 9.72 7.00
N HIS A 367 -26.04 10.76 7.00
CA HIS A 367 -25.84 11.99 6.22
C HIS A 367 -25.70 13.20 7.15
N PHE A 368 -24.52 13.80 7.17
CA PHE A 368 -24.22 14.97 8.00
C PHE A 368 -24.02 16.20 7.13
N ILE A 369 -24.74 17.27 7.44
CA ILE A 369 -24.74 18.53 6.69
C ILE A 369 -24.48 19.67 7.68
N ASN A 370 -23.37 20.40 7.53
CA ASN A 370 -22.96 21.47 8.44
C ASN A 370 -23.03 21.08 9.93
N SER A 371 -22.69 19.84 10.28
CA SER A 371 -22.92 19.29 11.61
C SER A 371 -21.63 18.79 12.27
N ASP A 372 -21.59 18.79 13.61
CA ASP A 372 -20.51 18.23 14.41
C ASP A 372 -21.03 16.97 15.13
N VAL A 373 -20.47 15.82 14.76
CA VAL A 373 -20.90 14.52 15.26
C VAL A 373 -19.80 13.88 16.10
N LEU A 374 -20.11 13.58 17.35
CA LEU A 374 -19.23 12.91 18.29
C LEU A 374 -19.64 11.43 18.45
N VAL A 375 -18.76 10.50 18.12
CA VAL A 375 -18.89 9.09 18.52
C VAL A 375 -18.32 8.94 19.92
N SER A 376 -19.11 8.40 20.85
CA SER A 376 -18.73 8.28 22.25
C SER A 376 -19.12 6.92 22.82
N SER A 377 -18.24 6.35 23.65
CA SER A 377 -18.59 5.26 24.55
C SER A 377 -17.58 5.25 25.71
N LEU A 378 -18.02 4.79 26.87
CA LEU A 378 -17.20 4.62 28.06
C LEU A 378 -17.36 3.18 28.57
N PRO A 379 -16.71 2.19 27.93
CA PRO A 379 -16.78 0.80 28.37
C PRO A 379 -16.17 0.64 29.78
N LEU A 380 -16.89 -0.03 30.67
CA LEU A 380 -16.49 -0.25 32.05
C LEU A 380 -16.53 -1.74 32.40
N ASP A 381 -15.68 -2.16 33.34
CA ASP A 381 -15.74 -3.50 33.91
C ASP A 381 -17.10 -3.75 34.61
N VAL A 382 -17.59 -4.99 34.61
CA VAL A 382 -18.85 -5.40 35.25
C VAL A 382 -18.91 -5.08 36.75
N THR A 383 -17.77 -4.97 37.41
CA THR A 383 -17.64 -4.61 38.83
C THR A 383 -17.59 -3.11 39.09
N SER A 384 -17.54 -2.29 38.03
CA SER A 384 -17.48 -0.84 38.16
C SER A 384 -18.80 -0.28 38.67
N THR A 385 -18.73 0.65 39.61
CA THR A 385 -19.86 1.49 40.04
C THR A 385 -19.82 2.89 39.41
N SER A 386 -18.89 3.12 38.47
CA SER A 386 -18.77 4.40 37.78
C SER A 386 -19.82 4.53 36.70
N VAL A 387 -20.17 5.77 36.34
CA VAL A 387 -21.08 6.05 35.24
C VAL A 387 -20.43 5.64 33.90
N GLY A 388 -21.03 4.71 33.16
CA GLY A 388 -20.55 4.25 31.85
C GLY A 388 -21.23 2.96 31.37
N ASP A 389 -20.72 2.35 30.30
CA ASP A 389 -21.23 1.10 29.71
C ASP A 389 -20.69 -0.12 30.48
N THR A 390 -21.32 -0.40 31.63
CA THR A 390 -20.90 -1.45 32.58
C THR A 390 -21.01 -2.85 31.98
N GLY A 391 -19.91 -3.60 32.01
CA GLY A 391 -19.79 -4.93 31.41
C GLY A 391 -19.39 -4.91 29.93
N ALA A 392 -19.33 -3.73 29.29
CA ALA A 392 -18.95 -3.59 27.89
C ALA A 392 -17.42 -3.49 27.72
N GLN A 393 -16.97 -3.86 26.53
CA GLN A 393 -15.61 -3.64 26.05
C GLN A 393 -15.62 -2.72 24.83
N GLY A 394 -14.44 -2.27 24.39
CA GLY A 394 -14.35 -1.41 23.21
C GLY A 394 -15.03 -2.01 21.97
N ARG A 395 -14.90 -3.32 21.75
CA ARG A 395 -15.56 -4.03 20.63
C ARG A 395 -17.08 -3.97 20.61
N ASP A 396 -17.72 -3.66 21.73
CA ASP A 396 -19.18 -3.50 21.79
C ASP A 396 -19.61 -2.09 21.34
N ALA A 397 -18.67 -1.14 21.22
CA ALA A 397 -18.92 0.21 20.71
C ALA A 397 -18.86 0.22 19.16
N THR A 398 -20.03 0.11 18.52
CA THR A 398 -20.15 -0.10 17.08
C THR A 398 -21.09 0.92 16.41
N VAL A 399 -20.59 1.64 15.41
CA VAL A 399 -21.40 2.51 14.55
C VAL A 399 -21.30 1.99 13.11
N ILE A 400 -22.41 1.50 12.55
CA ILE A 400 -22.37 0.67 11.34
C ILE A 400 -23.38 1.15 10.31
N ALA A 401 -22.92 1.33 9.07
CA ALA A 401 -23.75 1.49 7.89
C ALA A 401 -23.61 0.26 7.00
N SER A 402 -24.70 -0.48 6.77
CA SER A 402 -24.69 -1.73 5.99
C SER A 402 -25.77 -1.73 4.91
N ARG A 403 -25.41 -2.15 3.69
CA ARG A 403 -26.34 -2.36 2.56
C ARG A 403 -27.18 -1.14 2.16
N ASN A 404 -26.65 0.07 2.34
CA ASN A 404 -27.28 1.30 1.84
C ASN A 404 -26.81 1.58 0.41
N THR A 405 -27.31 2.65 -0.21
CA THR A 405 -26.67 3.16 -1.44
C THR A 405 -25.30 3.74 -1.11
N ARG A 406 -25.21 4.60 -0.10
CA ARG A 406 -23.94 5.11 0.48
C ARG A 406 -23.93 4.91 1.98
N GLY A 407 -22.78 4.59 2.56
CA GLY A 407 -22.69 4.37 4.01
C GLY A 407 -22.74 5.67 4.82
N PHE A 408 -21.67 6.44 4.77
CA PHE A 408 -21.55 7.76 5.43
C PHE A 408 -21.32 8.85 4.40
N VAL A 409 -22.03 9.98 4.53
CA VAL A 409 -21.84 11.17 3.70
C VAL A 409 -21.71 12.38 4.61
N LEU A 410 -20.59 13.08 4.51
CA LEU A 410 -20.29 14.28 5.27
C LEU A 410 -20.13 15.46 4.33
N ASP A 411 -21.02 16.42 4.44
CA ASP A 411 -20.99 17.68 3.71
C ASP A 411 -20.72 18.83 4.70
N ASN A 412 -19.54 19.45 4.56
CA ASN A 412 -19.11 20.56 5.41
C ASN A 412 -19.23 20.25 6.93
N SER A 413 -18.90 19.03 7.31
CA SER A 413 -19.23 18.46 8.63
C SER A 413 -18.00 17.85 9.32
N LYS A 414 -18.16 17.52 10.61
CA LYS A 414 -17.14 16.88 11.44
C LYS A 414 -17.66 15.56 12.01
N LEU A 415 -16.81 14.53 12.01
CA LEU A 415 -17.05 13.28 12.73
C LEU A 415 -15.81 12.95 13.58
N ARG A 416 -15.98 12.93 14.90
CA ARG A 416 -14.87 12.81 15.84
C ARG A 416 -15.17 11.85 17.00
N GLY A 417 -14.14 11.44 17.73
CA GLY A 417 -14.28 10.62 18.94
C GLY A 417 -13.90 9.16 18.72
N GLY A 418 -14.71 8.22 19.20
CA GLY A 418 -14.43 6.78 19.14
C GLY A 418 -13.68 6.23 20.36
N VAL A 419 -13.52 4.90 20.41
CA VAL A 419 -12.87 4.18 21.51
C VAL A 419 -11.53 3.62 21.05
N LYS A 420 -10.44 4.17 21.57
CA LYS A 420 -9.06 3.72 21.31
C LYS A 420 -8.80 2.34 21.95
N ARG A 421 -7.94 1.54 21.32
CA ARG A 421 -7.42 0.30 21.92
C ARG A 421 -6.62 0.58 23.19
N SER A 422 -6.80 -0.23 24.22
CA SER A 422 -6.02 -0.15 25.47
C SER A 422 -4.53 -0.53 25.28
N SER A 423 -4.21 -1.36 24.29
CA SER A 423 -2.86 -1.80 23.96
C SER A 423 -2.76 -2.29 22.50
N SER A 424 -1.52 -2.29 22.00
CA SER A 424 -1.10 -2.71 20.66
C SER A 424 -1.65 -4.04 20.17
N SER A 425 -1.56 -5.05 21.03
CA SER A 425 -1.91 -6.44 20.72
C SER A 425 -3.39 -6.75 20.92
N ASN A 426 -4.15 -5.89 21.63
CA ASN A 426 -5.50 -6.20 22.06
C ASN A 426 -6.58 -5.44 21.26
N ALA A 427 -6.84 -5.90 20.04
CA ALA A 427 -7.85 -5.34 19.16
C ALA A 427 -9.27 -5.34 19.74
N GLU A 428 -9.60 -6.22 20.70
CA GLU A 428 -10.92 -6.31 21.33
C GLU A 428 -11.29 -5.06 22.16
N THR A 429 -10.30 -4.26 22.53
CA THR A 429 -10.49 -3.09 23.42
C THR A 429 -10.74 -1.78 22.68
N GLY A 430 -10.67 -1.77 21.34
CA GLY A 430 -11.03 -0.62 20.52
C GLY A 430 -12.45 -0.75 19.95
N GLY A 431 -13.11 0.38 19.69
CA GLY A 431 -14.41 0.44 19.01
C GLY A 431 -14.28 0.45 17.49
N THR A 432 -15.42 0.35 16.81
CA THR A 432 -15.47 0.25 15.34
C THR A 432 -16.49 1.21 14.74
N VAL A 433 -16.07 1.97 13.72
CA VAL A 433 -16.95 2.64 12.76
C VAL A 433 -16.85 1.88 11.44
N CYS A 434 -17.95 1.26 11.01
CA CYS A 434 -17.95 0.33 9.88
C CYS A 434 -18.89 0.78 8.77
N SER A 435 -18.43 0.65 7.52
CA SER A 435 -19.25 0.83 6.33
C SER A 435 -19.10 -0.36 5.39
N GLU A 436 -20.16 -1.16 5.26
CA GLU A 436 -20.11 -2.43 4.56
C GLU A 436 -21.19 -2.58 3.49
N LEU A 437 -20.86 -3.28 2.40
CA LEU A 437 -21.82 -3.80 1.44
C LEU A 437 -22.74 -2.75 0.79
N ASN A 438 -22.32 -1.48 0.72
CA ASN A 438 -23.10 -0.42 0.08
C ASN A 438 -22.90 -0.46 -1.45
N THR A 439 -23.91 -0.05 -2.20
CA THR A 439 -23.85 -0.16 -3.68
C THR A 439 -22.98 0.90 -4.35
N SER A 440 -22.69 2.01 -3.68
CA SER A 440 -21.81 3.07 -4.16
C SER A 440 -20.61 3.20 -3.20
N ALA A 441 -20.33 4.39 -2.69
CA ALA A 441 -19.25 4.64 -1.76
C ALA A 441 -19.59 4.22 -0.31
N GLY A 442 -18.61 3.63 0.38
CA GLY A 442 -18.69 3.33 1.80
C GLY A 442 -18.72 4.62 2.64
N ILE A 443 -17.80 5.55 2.38
CA ILE A 443 -17.70 6.85 3.06
C ILE A 443 -17.41 7.94 2.01
N VAL A 444 -18.13 9.06 2.08
CA VAL A 444 -17.96 10.23 1.21
C VAL A 444 -17.73 11.48 2.06
N LEU A 445 -16.63 12.19 1.81
CA LEU A 445 -16.27 13.43 2.50
C LEU A 445 -16.19 14.60 1.51
N ASN A 446 -17.03 15.61 1.71
CA ASN A 446 -17.00 16.86 0.96
C ASN A 446 -16.74 18.02 1.92
N ASN A 447 -15.60 18.68 1.77
CA ASN A 447 -15.17 19.78 2.65
C ASN A 447 -15.30 19.46 4.14
N SER A 448 -14.96 18.24 4.55
CA SER A 448 -15.29 17.70 5.87
C SER A 448 -14.05 17.20 6.63
N ASN A 449 -14.22 16.97 7.94
CA ASN A 449 -13.15 16.54 8.83
C ASN A 449 -13.54 15.27 9.60
N ILE A 450 -12.69 14.26 9.57
CA ILE A 450 -12.78 13.07 10.42
C ILE A 450 -11.59 13.01 11.38
N ASP A 451 -11.84 12.78 12.66
CA ASP A 451 -10.83 12.49 13.70
C ASP A 451 -11.33 11.37 14.62
N LEU A 452 -11.13 10.13 14.18
CA LEU A 452 -11.67 8.93 14.84
C LEU A 452 -10.58 8.05 15.46
N LYS A 453 -10.89 7.59 16.67
CA LYS A 453 -10.14 6.59 17.43
C LYS A 453 -10.74 5.20 17.23
N GLY A 454 -9.91 4.17 17.41
CA GLY A 454 -10.30 2.79 17.15
C GLY A 454 -10.21 2.42 15.68
N LEU A 455 -11.06 1.50 15.23
CA LEU A 455 -11.02 0.92 13.89
C LEU A 455 -12.03 1.59 12.95
N ILE A 456 -11.56 2.08 11.81
CA ILE A 456 -12.38 2.37 10.64
C ILE A 456 -12.35 1.13 9.73
N ASP A 457 -13.49 0.45 9.57
CA ASP A 457 -13.58 -0.79 8.79
C ASP A 457 -14.52 -0.60 7.58
N VAL A 458 -13.98 -0.66 6.36
CA VAL A 458 -14.77 -0.39 5.15
C VAL A 458 -14.58 -1.52 4.15
N PHE A 459 -15.68 -2.19 3.76
CA PHE A 459 -15.55 -3.33 2.85
C PHE A 459 -16.75 -3.63 1.97
N GLY A 460 -16.50 -4.27 0.84
CA GLY A 460 -17.56 -4.76 -0.06
C GLY A 460 -18.42 -3.67 -0.70
N ASN A 461 -17.87 -2.46 -0.83
CA ASN A 461 -18.51 -1.33 -1.52
C ASN A 461 -18.02 -1.24 -2.98
N ASP A 462 -18.58 -0.35 -3.79
CA ASP A 462 -17.95 -0.03 -5.09
C ASP A 462 -16.63 0.72 -4.85
N VAL A 463 -16.72 1.83 -4.13
CA VAL A 463 -15.59 2.61 -3.64
C VAL A 463 -15.59 2.58 -2.11
N GLY A 464 -14.45 2.34 -1.47
CA GLY A 464 -14.35 2.35 -0.02
C GLY A 464 -14.56 3.77 0.55
N LEU A 465 -13.64 4.68 0.24
CA LEU A 465 -13.65 6.06 0.72
C LEU A 465 -13.41 7.05 -0.43
N GLU A 466 -14.27 8.05 -0.53
CA GLU A 466 -14.16 9.19 -1.42
C GLU A 466 -13.93 10.48 -0.62
N THR A 467 -12.86 11.20 -0.91
CA THR A 467 -12.58 12.48 -0.23
C THR A 467 -12.37 13.60 -1.24
N ASN A 468 -13.08 14.72 -1.03
CA ASN A 468 -12.94 15.94 -1.79
C ASN A 468 -12.72 17.12 -0.85
N SER A 469 -11.57 17.80 -0.99
CA SER A 469 -11.19 18.96 -0.18
C SER A 469 -11.37 18.73 1.33
N SER A 470 -11.02 17.54 1.81
CA SER A 470 -11.34 17.07 3.16
C SER A 470 -10.10 16.64 3.94
N PHE A 471 -10.26 16.45 5.26
CA PHE A 471 -9.21 15.97 6.15
C PHE A 471 -9.68 14.71 6.90
N LEU A 472 -8.86 13.67 6.94
CA LEU A 472 -9.15 12.45 7.69
C LEU A 472 -7.94 12.08 8.55
N LYS A 473 -8.15 11.98 9.85
CA LYS A 473 -7.21 11.46 10.83
C LYS A 473 -7.73 10.15 11.44
N TYR A 474 -6.86 9.14 11.54
CA TYR A 474 -7.23 7.80 12.01
C TYR A 474 -6.12 7.09 12.80
N GLU A 475 -6.52 6.13 13.65
CA GLU A 475 -5.62 5.24 14.40
C GLU A 475 -5.47 3.84 13.77
N ASN A 476 -6.56 3.23 13.33
CA ASN A 476 -6.55 1.95 12.62
C ASN A 476 -7.57 1.96 11.47
N MET A 477 -7.20 1.35 10.35
CA MET A 477 -8.00 1.43 9.14
C MET A 477 -7.88 0.16 8.30
N THR A 478 -9.03 -0.31 7.81
CA THR A 478 -9.10 -1.47 6.91
C THR A 478 -10.02 -1.18 5.73
N PHE A 479 -9.53 -1.45 4.52
CA PHE A 479 -10.28 -1.35 3.27
C PHE A 479 -10.22 -2.67 2.49
N ASP A 480 -11.29 -3.45 2.54
CA ASP A 480 -11.29 -4.79 1.96
C ASP A 480 -12.36 -4.98 0.87
N GLY A 481 -12.03 -5.67 -0.21
CA GLY A 481 -13.05 -6.17 -1.14
C GLY A 481 -13.87 -5.08 -1.83
N ASN A 482 -13.35 -3.87 -2.02
CA ASN A 482 -14.08 -2.83 -2.75
C ASN A 482 -13.87 -2.99 -4.28
N GLN A 483 -14.91 -2.79 -5.09
CA GLN A 483 -14.90 -3.15 -6.52
C GLN A 483 -13.85 -2.39 -7.31
N THR A 484 -13.82 -1.08 -7.13
CA THR A 484 -12.99 -0.21 -7.97
C THR A 484 -11.83 0.34 -7.15
N LYS A 485 -12.11 0.97 -6.00
CA LYS A 485 -11.07 1.66 -5.22
C LYS A 485 -11.25 1.47 -3.73
N GLY A 486 -10.14 1.27 -3.02
CA GLY A 486 -10.10 1.40 -1.57
C GLY A 486 -10.31 2.86 -1.16
N ILE A 487 -9.39 3.73 -1.57
CA ILE A 487 -9.48 5.19 -1.36
C ILE A 487 -9.30 5.92 -2.68
N THR A 488 -10.15 6.92 -2.92
CA THR A 488 -9.95 7.96 -3.93
C THR A 488 -9.97 9.33 -3.26
N SER A 489 -8.90 10.09 -3.44
CA SER A 489 -8.71 11.39 -2.81
C SER A 489 -8.47 12.49 -3.83
N LEU A 490 -9.23 13.58 -3.70
CA LEU A 490 -9.11 14.79 -4.50
C LEU A 490 -8.85 15.98 -3.57
N ASN A 491 -7.70 16.64 -3.72
CA ASN A 491 -7.31 17.80 -2.91
C ASN A 491 -7.52 17.61 -1.40
N SER A 492 -7.30 16.40 -0.89
CA SER A 492 -7.59 16.05 0.51
C SER A 492 -6.35 15.53 1.22
N ALA A 493 -6.37 15.55 2.55
CA ALA A 493 -5.28 15.08 3.39
C ALA A 493 -5.74 13.94 4.30
N ILE A 494 -5.08 12.80 4.19
CA ILE A 494 -5.34 11.59 4.96
C ILE A 494 -4.10 11.30 5.80
N ARG A 495 -4.27 11.30 7.11
CA ARG A 495 -3.16 11.27 8.06
C ARG A 495 -3.34 10.18 9.10
N TYR A 496 -2.37 9.30 9.15
CA TYR A 496 -2.25 8.33 10.22
C TYR A 496 -1.73 9.00 11.49
N ALA A 497 -2.36 8.75 12.64
CA ALA A 497 -1.91 9.27 13.92
C ALA A 497 -2.12 8.28 15.06
N SER A 498 -1.03 7.66 15.51
CA SER A 498 -1.00 6.81 16.71
C SER A 498 0.38 6.88 17.36
N ASP A 499 0.41 6.59 18.65
CA ASP A 499 1.57 6.65 19.55
C ASP A 499 2.16 5.26 19.88
N ALA A 500 1.61 4.18 19.33
CA ALA A 500 2.07 2.81 19.57
C ALA A 500 1.88 1.94 18.33
N ILE A 501 2.73 0.90 18.17
CA ILE A 501 2.46 -0.21 17.24
C ILE A 501 1.06 -0.74 17.55
N GLN A 502 0.17 -0.91 16.58
CA GLN A 502 -1.17 -1.49 16.79
C GLN A 502 -1.39 -2.71 15.89
N GLU A 503 -0.29 -3.36 15.51
CA GLU A 503 -0.26 -4.58 14.69
C GLU A 503 -0.60 -5.81 15.53
N ASN A 504 -1.52 -6.64 15.03
CA ASN A 504 -1.62 -8.03 15.43
C ASN A 504 -1.98 -8.91 14.22
N SER A 505 -1.99 -10.24 14.39
CA SER A 505 -2.25 -11.18 13.29
C SER A 505 -3.68 -11.14 12.74
N VAL A 506 -4.60 -10.45 13.41
CA VAL A 506 -6.04 -10.48 13.16
C VAL A 506 -6.54 -9.17 12.53
N ARG A 507 -6.19 -8.04 13.14
CA ARG A 507 -6.49 -6.66 12.75
C ARG A 507 -5.21 -5.83 12.80
N ARG A 508 -4.65 -5.62 11.62
CA ARG A 508 -3.44 -4.82 11.38
C ARG A 508 -3.72 -3.34 11.55
N GLN A 509 -2.64 -2.56 11.59
CA GLN A 509 -2.76 -1.13 11.82
C GLN A 509 -3.33 -0.41 10.59
N LEU A 510 -2.80 -0.74 9.40
CA LEU A 510 -3.28 -0.26 8.12
C LEU A 510 -3.33 -1.44 7.14
N GLU A 511 -4.50 -1.72 6.60
CA GLU A 511 -4.69 -2.86 5.70
C GLU A 511 -5.64 -2.55 4.55
N PHE A 512 -5.17 -2.81 3.34
CA PHE A 512 -5.95 -2.84 2.13
C PHE A 512 -5.84 -4.23 1.52
N SER A 513 -6.97 -4.86 1.23
CA SER A 513 -6.97 -6.21 0.65
C SER A 513 -8.07 -6.37 -0.40
N GLY A 514 -7.77 -6.97 -1.55
CA GLY A 514 -8.80 -7.33 -2.53
C GLY A 514 -9.56 -6.12 -3.08
N ASN A 515 -8.87 -5.01 -3.37
CA ASN A 515 -9.44 -3.87 -4.08
C ASN A 515 -8.86 -3.80 -5.49
N SER A 516 -9.54 -3.20 -6.46
CA SER A 516 -8.94 -3.02 -7.79
C SER A 516 -7.73 -2.08 -7.73
N VAL A 517 -7.92 -0.89 -7.15
CA VAL A 517 -6.85 0.05 -6.75
C VAL A 517 -6.96 0.28 -5.25
N HIS A 518 -5.86 0.22 -4.49
CA HIS A 518 -5.90 0.47 -3.05
C HIS A 518 -5.98 1.96 -2.74
N LEU A 519 -5.10 2.75 -3.36
CA LEU A 519 -4.95 4.18 -3.09
C LEU A 519 -4.84 4.96 -4.40
N ASP A 520 -5.76 5.90 -4.63
CA ASP A 520 -5.81 6.79 -5.80
C ASP A 520 -5.79 8.26 -5.34
N LEU A 521 -4.63 8.92 -5.38
CA LEU A 521 -4.43 10.30 -4.92
C LEU A 521 -4.35 11.26 -6.11
N LYS A 522 -5.16 12.32 -6.08
CA LYS A 522 -5.24 13.32 -7.16
C LYS A 522 -5.28 14.75 -6.64
N ALA A 523 -4.87 15.66 -7.51
CA ALA A 523 -5.02 17.10 -7.36
C ALA A 523 -4.48 17.63 -6.03
N GLY A 524 -3.20 17.37 -5.75
CA GLY A 524 -2.55 17.84 -4.52
C GLY A 524 -2.95 17.08 -3.25
N SER A 525 -3.45 15.84 -3.37
CA SER A 525 -3.83 15.05 -2.19
C SER A 525 -2.61 14.53 -1.44
N THR A 526 -2.76 14.28 -0.14
CA THR A 526 -1.71 13.72 0.71
C THR A 526 -2.19 12.48 1.47
N PHE A 527 -1.33 11.47 1.54
CA PHE A 527 -1.47 10.32 2.44
C PHE A 527 -0.18 10.18 3.23
N ASP A 528 -0.21 10.47 4.53
CA ASP A 528 1.00 10.55 5.36
C ASP A 528 0.78 10.01 6.79
N PHE A 529 1.87 10.03 7.56
CA PHE A 529 1.92 9.62 8.96
C PHE A 529 2.42 10.80 9.81
N ASP A 530 1.80 11.04 10.97
CA ASP A 530 2.36 11.96 11.97
C ASP A 530 3.61 11.31 12.58
N VAL A 531 4.78 11.42 11.93
CA VAL A 531 6.05 10.82 12.37
C VAL A 531 6.47 11.38 13.73
N THR A 532 6.59 10.50 14.72
CA THR A 532 7.05 10.77 16.10
C THR A 532 8.45 10.19 16.34
N ASP A 533 9.08 10.53 17.47
CA ASP A 533 10.37 9.97 17.85
C ASP A 533 10.31 8.42 17.92
N THR A 534 11.10 7.73 17.09
CA THR A 534 11.24 6.25 17.01
C THR A 534 10.12 5.49 16.27
N VAL A 535 10.15 5.53 14.94
CA VAL A 535 9.26 4.82 14.02
C VAL A 535 9.19 3.30 14.23
N PRO A 536 10.29 2.58 14.51
CA PRO A 536 10.22 1.15 14.79
C PRO A 536 9.27 0.79 15.93
N SER A 537 9.21 1.58 17.01
CA SER A 537 8.36 1.32 18.19
C SER A 537 6.94 1.87 18.10
N SER A 538 6.70 2.84 17.21
CA SER A 538 5.44 3.59 17.17
C SER A 538 4.51 3.20 16.02
N TYR A 539 5.04 2.63 14.93
CA TYR A 539 4.23 2.28 13.75
C TYR A 539 4.33 0.80 13.40
N GLY A 540 3.18 0.27 13.00
CA GLY A 540 3.04 -1.02 12.35
C GLY A 540 3.38 -0.98 10.86
N ASN A 541 2.93 -2.00 10.13
CA ASN A 541 3.24 -2.17 8.73
C ASN A 541 2.03 -1.79 7.88
N SER A 542 2.29 -1.16 6.73
CA SER A 542 1.22 -0.79 5.80
C SER A 542 0.99 -1.93 4.81
N PHE A 543 -0.16 -2.59 4.84
CA PHE A 543 -0.43 -3.73 3.97
C PHE A 543 -1.33 -3.36 2.79
N PHE A 544 -0.90 -3.71 1.58
CA PHE A 544 -1.60 -3.51 0.32
C PHE A 544 -1.57 -4.84 -0.44
N ARG A 545 -2.65 -5.62 -0.36
CA ARG A 545 -2.67 -7.00 -0.86
C ARG A 545 -3.74 -7.25 -1.89
N ASN A 546 -3.44 -8.14 -2.83
CA ASN A 546 -4.42 -8.69 -3.75
C ASN A 546 -5.11 -7.58 -4.57
N ALA A 547 -4.32 -6.63 -5.08
CA ALA A 547 -4.86 -5.68 -6.05
C ALA A 547 -5.20 -6.45 -7.32
N PHE A 548 -6.47 -6.52 -7.73
CA PHE A 548 -6.87 -7.43 -8.81
C PHE A 548 -6.97 -6.78 -10.20
N ALA A 549 -7.03 -5.45 -10.29
CA ALA A 549 -7.08 -4.79 -11.59
C ALA A 549 -5.71 -4.72 -12.27
N GLY A 550 -5.70 -4.63 -13.60
CA GLY A 550 -4.47 -4.41 -14.40
C GLY A 550 -3.87 -3.00 -14.28
N THR A 551 -4.26 -2.20 -13.30
CA THR A 551 -3.82 -0.81 -13.08
C THR A 551 -2.92 -0.70 -11.85
N PRO A 552 -2.19 0.42 -11.63
CA PRO A 552 -1.41 0.61 -10.41
C PRO A 552 -2.21 0.39 -9.12
N ALA A 553 -1.65 -0.35 -8.15
CA ALA A 553 -2.30 -0.59 -6.85
C ALA A 553 -2.26 0.67 -5.97
N VAL A 554 -1.15 1.40 -6.00
CA VAL A 554 -0.99 2.73 -5.42
C VAL A 554 -0.71 3.72 -6.56
N PHE A 555 -1.61 4.67 -6.76
CA PHE A 555 -1.52 5.68 -7.81
C PHE A 555 -1.50 7.09 -7.20
N VAL A 556 -0.42 7.82 -7.49
CA VAL A 556 -0.17 9.17 -6.98
C VAL A 556 -0.06 10.11 -8.18
N ASP A 557 -1.03 11.00 -8.35
CA ASP A 557 -1.19 11.81 -9.55
C ASP A 557 -1.42 13.31 -9.24
N ASN A 558 -0.99 14.15 -10.17
CA ASN A 558 -1.25 15.58 -10.23
C ASN A 558 -0.84 16.34 -8.95
N ASN A 559 0.48 16.41 -8.73
CA ASN A 559 1.14 17.05 -7.57
C ASN A 559 0.73 16.47 -6.21
N SER A 560 0.32 15.20 -6.15
CA SER A 560 -0.05 14.53 -4.90
C SER A 560 1.16 13.87 -4.22
N THR A 561 1.04 13.57 -2.93
CA THR A 561 2.10 12.95 -2.13
C THR A 561 1.61 11.73 -1.34
N ALA A 562 2.36 10.63 -1.37
CA ALA A 562 2.17 9.50 -0.48
C ALA A 562 3.46 9.22 0.30
N ASP A 563 3.42 9.19 1.63
CA ASP A 563 4.53 8.78 2.50
C ASP A 563 4.09 7.51 3.25
N LEU A 564 4.67 6.36 2.90
CA LEU A 564 4.27 5.05 3.42
C LEU A 564 5.33 4.47 4.34
N ILE A 565 4.90 3.97 5.51
CA ILE A 565 5.76 3.31 6.49
C ILE A 565 5.60 1.79 6.38
N LYS A 566 6.74 1.11 6.20
CA LYS A 566 6.94 -0.34 6.09
C LYS A 566 5.91 -1.00 5.14
N PRO A 567 5.77 -0.51 3.88
CA PRO A 567 4.73 -0.97 2.98
C PRO A 567 5.03 -2.38 2.43
N TYR A 568 4.07 -3.29 2.58
CA TYR A 568 3.99 -4.55 1.83
C TYR A 568 2.97 -4.38 0.70
N ILE A 569 3.44 -4.37 -0.54
CA ILE A 569 2.61 -4.21 -1.74
C ILE A 569 2.66 -5.49 -2.57
N ASP A 570 1.53 -6.19 -2.62
CA ASP A 570 1.37 -7.48 -3.26
C ASP A 570 0.35 -7.41 -4.40
N VAL A 571 0.85 -7.66 -5.61
CA VAL A 571 0.07 -7.63 -6.85
C VAL A 571 0.14 -8.99 -7.59
N THR A 572 0.31 -10.09 -6.85
CA THR A 572 0.48 -11.43 -7.43
C THR A 572 -0.74 -11.94 -8.20
N ASP A 573 -1.94 -11.48 -7.86
CA ASP A 573 -3.21 -12.01 -8.38
C ASP A 573 -3.52 -11.62 -9.84
N VAL A 574 -2.72 -10.73 -10.44
CA VAL A 574 -2.94 -10.29 -11.83
C VAL A 574 -2.27 -11.21 -12.83
N ILE A 575 -3.05 -11.72 -13.79
CA ILE A 575 -2.57 -12.61 -14.86
C ILE A 575 -2.98 -12.04 -16.23
N GLY A 576 -2.04 -12.00 -17.18
CA GLY A 576 -2.35 -11.81 -18.60
C GLY A 576 -2.73 -10.40 -19.05
N THR A 577 -2.38 -9.36 -18.27
CA THR A 577 -2.62 -7.97 -18.67
C THR A 577 -1.55 -7.45 -19.64
N GLY A 578 -1.89 -6.44 -20.44
CA GLY A 578 -0.93 -5.73 -21.31
C GLY A 578 0.18 -5.03 -20.52
N THR A 579 0.97 -4.19 -21.20
CA THR A 579 2.10 -3.48 -20.55
C THR A 579 1.61 -2.51 -19.47
N VAL A 580 2.10 -2.65 -18.24
CA VAL A 580 1.76 -1.78 -17.10
C VAL A 580 3.02 -1.19 -16.49
N TYR A 581 3.08 0.13 -16.36
CA TYR A 581 4.19 0.81 -15.70
C TYR A 581 3.80 1.19 -14.26
N GLY A 582 4.52 0.68 -13.27
CA GLY A 582 4.27 0.97 -11.85
C GLY A 582 3.06 0.21 -11.31
N ARG A 583 2.98 -1.09 -11.60
CA ARG A 583 1.85 -1.94 -11.22
C ARG A 583 1.63 -1.94 -9.71
N ALA A 584 2.69 -1.99 -8.92
CA ALA A 584 2.58 -1.87 -7.47
C ALA A 584 2.39 -0.40 -7.07
N ILE A 585 3.27 0.47 -7.55
CA ILE A 585 3.20 1.90 -7.26
C ILE A 585 3.59 2.75 -8.46
N LYS A 586 2.79 3.80 -8.73
CA LYS A 586 3.08 4.79 -9.75
C LYS A 586 2.87 6.21 -9.23
N ALA A 587 3.90 7.04 -9.37
CA ALA A 587 3.82 8.49 -9.20
C ALA A 587 3.87 9.17 -10.58
N THR A 588 2.96 10.10 -10.86
CA THR A 588 2.87 10.80 -12.15
C THR A 588 2.47 12.27 -12.03
N ASN A 589 2.83 13.08 -13.03
CA ASN A 589 2.47 14.50 -13.15
C ASN A 589 2.88 15.35 -11.93
N GLY A 590 4.18 15.40 -11.63
CA GLY A 590 4.72 16.22 -10.53
C GLY A 590 4.51 15.63 -9.14
N SER A 591 4.16 14.36 -9.03
CA SER A 591 3.79 13.73 -7.75
C SER A 591 4.97 13.05 -7.05
N THR A 592 4.85 12.81 -5.74
CA THR A 592 5.92 12.17 -4.94
C THR A 592 5.38 10.96 -4.16
N ALA A 593 6.09 9.84 -4.22
CA ALA A 593 5.84 8.70 -3.32
C ALA A 593 7.10 8.35 -2.52
N THR A 594 6.98 8.22 -1.20
CA THR A 594 8.08 7.87 -0.30
C THR A 594 7.74 6.56 0.39
N LEU A 595 8.67 5.61 0.36
CA LEU A 595 8.55 4.28 0.93
C LEU A 595 9.63 4.10 1.98
N ASN A 596 9.26 3.81 3.23
CA ASN A 596 10.21 3.76 4.34
C ASN A 596 10.18 2.39 5.02
N GLY A 597 11.21 1.57 4.83
CA GLY A 597 11.43 0.35 5.61
C GLY A 597 12.05 0.61 6.99
N ALA A 598 11.95 -0.36 7.89
CA ALA A 598 12.59 -0.37 9.20
C ALA A 598 12.87 -1.81 9.68
N GLU A 599 13.51 -1.95 10.84
CA GLU A 599 13.98 -3.22 11.41
C GLU A 599 12.85 -4.21 11.76
N ASN A 600 11.63 -3.72 11.98
CA ASN A 600 10.44 -4.55 12.19
C ASN A 600 9.56 -4.69 10.94
N GLY A 601 10.04 -4.26 9.78
CA GLY A 601 9.33 -4.39 8.52
C GLY A 601 10.02 -3.66 7.37
N ALA A 602 10.54 -4.41 6.40
CA ALA A 602 11.05 -3.84 5.16
C ALA A 602 9.90 -3.35 4.25
N THR A 603 10.21 -2.40 3.37
CA THR A 603 9.40 -2.18 2.17
C THR A 603 9.50 -3.45 1.32
N PHE A 604 8.39 -4.09 0.99
CA PHE A 604 8.41 -5.27 0.13
C PHE A 604 7.35 -5.19 -0.96
N ILE A 605 7.80 -5.21 -2.21
CA ILE A 605 6.95 -5.13 -3.40
C ILE A 605 7.06 -6.44 -4.19
N LEU A 606 5.94 -7.14 -4.35
CA LEU A 606 5.89 -8.47 -4.95
C LEU A 606 4.94 -8.51 -6.15
N GLY A 607 5.46 -8.90 -7.31
CA GLY A 607 4.71 -9.08 -8.56
C GLY A 607 4.21 -10.50 -8.80
N PRO A 608 3.52 -10.77 -9.93
CA PRO A 608 2.97 -12.09 -10.27
C PRO A 608 4.06 -13.12 -10.56
N SER A 609 3.83 -14.41 -10.29
CA SER A 609 4.85 -15.47 -10.46
C SER A 609 5.10 -15.89 -11.91
N GLN A 610 4.23 -15.52 -12.86
CA GLN A 610 4.35 -15.95 -14.26
C GLN A 610 5.26 -15.04 -15.08
N TYR A 611 6.33 -15.58 -15.67
CA TYR A 611 7.29 -14.83 -16.49
C TYR A 611 6.64 -13.98 -17.60
N ALA A 612 5.69 -14.55 -18.34
CA ALA A 612 5.02 -13.87 -19.45
C ALA A 612 4.27 -12.60 -19.01
N THR A 613 3.78 -12.57 -17.77
CA THR A 613 3.12 -11.43 -17.14
C THR A 613 4.16 -10.46 -16.56
N GLN A 614 5.21 -10.97 -15.92
CA GLN A 614 6.26 -10.14 -15.35
C GLN A 614 6.97 -9.29 -16.41
N ARG A 615 7.32 -9.86 -17.57
CA ARG A 615 8.14 -9.20 -18.60
C ARG A 615 7.51 -7.91 -19.17
N THR A 616 6.20 -7.75 -19.04
CA THR A 616 5.42 -6.59 -19.50
C THR A 616 5.15 -5.56 -18.40
N MET A 617 5.64 -5.77 -17.18
CA MET A 617 5.34 -4.92 -16.02
C MET A 617 6.58 -4.25 -15.45
N ALA A 618 6.39 -3.01 -15.00
CA ALA A 618 7.28 -2.36 -14.04
C ALA A 618 6.64 -2.35 -12.65
N GLY A 619 7.39 -2.69 -11.60
CA GLY A 619 6.90 -2.71 -10.21
C GLY A 619 6.60 -1.31 -9.67
N ALA A 620 7.63 -0.46 -9.61
CA ALA A 620 7.54 0.94 -9.25
C ALA A 620 7.85 1.85 -10.46
N CYS A 621 7.08 2.93 -10.65
CA CYS A 621 7.28 3.86 -11.76
C CYS A 621 7.08 5.32 -11.37
N ALA A 622 8.08 6.16 -11.67
CA ALA A 622 7.99 7.62 -11.59
C ALA A 622 7.89 8.15 -13.03
N ASP A 623 6.85 8.91 -13.33
CA ASP A 623 6.49 9.34 -14.68
C ASP A 623 6.20 10.85 -14.70
N LYS A 624 6.52 11.55 -15.79
CA LYS A 624 6.18 12.97 -16.01
C LYS A 624 6.52 13.89 -14.84
N ASN A 625 7.80 14.13 -14.60
CA ASN A 625 8.33 15.02 -13.54
C ASN A 625 8.03 14.57 -12.11
N SER A 626 7.91 13.26 -11.87
CA SER A 626 7.54 12.72 -10.55
C SER A 626 8.74 12.12 -9.81
N THR A 627 8.60 11.90 -8.51
CA THR A 627 9.67 11.33 -7.67
C THR A 627 9.17 10.11 -6.90
N ILE A 628 9.97 9.05 -6.83
CA ILE A 628 9.78 7.98 -5.85
C ILE A 628 11.05 7.79 -5.01
N ASN A 629 10.88 7.75 -3.70
CA ASN A 629 11.96 7.59 -2.71
C ASN A 629 11.84 6.24 -2.01
N PHE A 630 12.94 5.51 -1.93
CA PHE A 630 13.10 4.28 -1.16
C PHE A 630 14.11 4.53 -0.04
N HIS A 631 13.61 4.46 1.20
CA HIS A 631 14.38 4.66 2.42
C HIS A 631 14.31 3.40 3.30
N GLY A 632 15.40 3.06 3.99
CA GLY A 632 15.46 1.87 4.83
C GLY A 632 15.46 0.56 4.02
N PRO A 633 15.34 -0.59 4.70
CA PRO A 633 15.33 -1.91 4.06
C PRO A 633 14.17 -2.06 3.05
N THR A 634 14.50 -2.47 1.83
CA THR A 634 13.59 -2.55 0.67
C THR A 634 13.88 -3.77 -0.19
N ALA A 635 12.85 -4.54 -0.54
CA ALA A 635 12.94 -5.60 -1.55
C ALA A 635 11.86 -5.42 -2.64
N VAL A 636 12.22 -5.62 -3.91
CA VAL A 636 11.28 -5.62 -5.04
C VAL A 636 11.53 -6.85 -5.88
N ALA A 637 10.49 -7.65 -6.12
CA ALA A 637 10.64 -8.94 -6.80
C ALA A 637 9.51 -9.27 -7.77
N GLN A 638 9.81 -10.14 -8.74
CA GLN A 638 8.87 -10.69 -9.72
C GLN A 638 8.26 -9.63 -10.66
N PHE A 639 9.10 -8.76 -11.19
CA PHE A 639 8.74 -7.85 -12.29
C PHE A 639 9.78 -7.92 -13.40
N GLY A 640 9.35 -7.63 -14.62
CA GLY A 640 10.28 -7.44 -15.74
C GLY A 640 11.20 -6.28 -15.43
N VAL A 641 10.62 -5.13 -15.08
CA VAL A 641 11.38 -3.99 -14.54
C VAL A 641 11.03 -3.79 -13.07
N ASN A 642 11.97 -3.84 -12.14
CA ASN A 642 11.60 -3.57 -10.74
C ASN A 642 11.25 -2.09 -10.55
N VAL A 643 12.13 -1.18 -10.99
CA VAL A 643 11.97 0.27 -10.81
C VAL A 643 12.27 1.03 -12.10
N LEU A 644 11.35 1.94 -12.48
CA LEU A 644 11.39 2.70 -13.73
C LEU A 644 11.23 4.21 -13.50
N ALA A 645 12.26 5.00 -13.77
CA ALA A 645 12.18 6.46 -13.89
C ALA A 645 11.98 6.86 -15.36
N LYS A 646 10.95 7.67 -15.64
CA LYS A 646 10.57 8.04 -17.00
C LYS A 646 10.09 9.49 -17.12
N ASP A 647 10.37 10.12 -18.26
CA ASP A 647 9.80 11.42 -18.65
C ASP A 647 10.12 12.51 -17.60
N ASN A 648 11.42 12.83 -17.45
CA ASN A 648 11.97 13.81 -16.50
C ASN A 648 11.72 13.49 -15.01
N SER A 649 11.66 12.21 -14.64
CA SER A 649 11.33 11.78 -13.27
C SER A 649 12.54 11.29 -12.49
N VAL A 650 12.40 11.18 -11.17
CA VAL A 650 13.49 10.87 -10.25
C VAL A 650 13.18 9.63 -9.40
N MET A 651 14.16 8.75 -9.24
CA MET A 651 14.14 7.64 -8.28
C MET A 651 15.28 7.83 -7.29
N ASN A 652 14.99 7.78 -5.99
CA ASN A 652 16.01 7.93 -4.95
C ASN A 652 16.08 6.67 -4.08
N PHE A 653 17.29 6.18 -3.86
CA PHE A 653 17.63 5.17 -2.86
C PHE A 653 18.66 5.81 -1.94
N GLU A 654 18.25 6.16 -0.72
CA GLU A 654 19.12 6.80 0.27
C GLU A 654 18.50 6.69 1.67
N PRO A 655 19.24 6.95 2.76
CA PRO A 655 18.63 7.14 4.07
C PRO A 655 17.61 8.28 4.04
N ARG A 656 16.50 8.16 4.78
CA ARG A 656 15.57 9.28 4.93
C ARG A 656 16.31 10.46 5.56
N ARG A 657 16.10 11.65 5.02
CA ARG A 657 16.72 12.89 5.50
C ARG A 657 15.66 13.83 6.04
N VAL A 658 16.07 14.68 6.99
CA VAL A 658 15.22 15.76 7.48
C VAL A 658 14.94 16.72 6.32
N GLU A 659 13.69 17.13 6.15
CA GLU A 659 13.29 18.02 5.07
C GLU A 659 14.13 19.30 5.04
N GLY A 660 14.66 19.66 3.87
CA GLY A 660 15.55 20.81 3.70
C GLY A 660 16.97 20.63 4.26
N SER A 661 17.34 19.42 4.69
CA SER A 661 18.65 19.11 5.28
C SER A 661 19.29 17.86 4.66
N TYR A 662 20.62 17.79 4.73
CA TYR A 662 21.38 16.58 4.40
C TYR A 662 21.50 15.60 5.58
N VAL A 663 20.97 15.98 6.75
CA VAL A 663 21.05 15.18 7.98
C VAL A 663 20.05 14.01 7.93
N PRO A 664 20.48 12.77 8.26
CA PRO A 664 19.57 11.63 8.34
C PRO A 664 18.50 11.82 9.42
N ASP A 665 17.26 11.43 9.10
CA ASP A 665 16.11 11.49 9.99
C ASP A 665 16.22 10.41 11.08
N GLN A 666 16.59 10.83 12.30
CA GLN A 666 16.80 9.93 13.44
C GLN A 666 15.50 9.28 13.93
N SER A 667 14.33 9.76 13.50
CA SER A 667 13.04 9.15 13.84
C SER A 667 12.98 7.68 13.40
N PHE A 668 13.74 7.29 12.37
CA PHE A 668 13.80 5.90 11.89
C PHE A 668 14.78 5.00 12.66
N GLY A 669 15.36 5.47 13.77
CA GLY A 669 16.19 4.64 14.64
C GLY A 669 17.48 4.17 13.95
N LEU A 670 18.14 5.06 13.22
CA LEU A 670 19.36 4.78 12.43
C LEU A 670 20.60 4.42 13.29
N SER A 671 20.45 4.23 14.60
CA SER A 671 21.50 3.61 15.42
C SER A 671 21.55 2.09 15.26
N SER A 672 20.44 1.48 14.82
CA SER A 672 20.35 0.06 14.49
C SER A 672 20.73 -0.17 13.02
N PRO A 673 21.72 -1.03 12.72
CA PRO A 673 22.07 -1.37 11.36
C PRO A 673 20.90 -1.85 10.52
N LEU A 674 19.93 -2.53 11.13
CA LEU A 674 18.74 -3.08 10.47
C LEU A 674 17.79 -2.01 9.92
N ASN A 675 17.92 -0.75 10.34
CA ASN A 675 17.14 0.38 9.82
C ASN A 675 17.83 1.08 8.63
N HIS A 676 19.07 0.73 8.29
CA HIS A 676 19.80 1.37 7.21
C HIS A 676 19.22 1.01 5.83
N THR A 677 19.37 1.92 4.86
CA THR A 677 18.86 1.70 3.50
C THR A 677 19.61 0.55 2.83
N THR A 678 18.90 -0.56 2.71
CA THR A 678 19.34 -1.78 2.03
C THR A 678 18.33 -2.13 0.96
N VAL A 679 18.79 -2.46 -0.25
CA VAL A 679 17.89 -2.70 -1.38
C VAL A 679 18.20 -4.03 -2.06
N GLU A 680 17.21 -4.90 -2.20
CA GLU A 680 17.28 -6.14 -3.00
C GLU A 680 16.31 -6.07 -4.19
N LEU A 681 16.82 -6.22 -5.42
CA LEU A 681 16.01 -6.13 -6.64
C LEU A 681 16.09 -7.41 -7.46
N HIS A 682 14.99 -8.15 -7.54
CA HIS A 682 14.86 -9.40 -8.29
C HIS A 682 14.01 -9.18 -9.56
N SER A 683 14.67 -9.09 -10.71
CA SER A 683 14.01 -8.76 -11.98
C SER A 683 14.13 -9.88 -13.01
N THR A 684 13.16 -9.98 -13.90
CA THR A 684 13.19 -10.86 -15.08
C THR A 684 13.62 -10.15 -16.36
N ARG A 685 13.98 -8.86 -16.29
CA ARG A 685 14.55 -8.10 -17.42
C ARG A 685 15.58 -7.06 -16.99
N SER A 686 15.18 -6.13 -16.13
CA SER A 686 16.07 -5.07 -15.64
C SER A 686 15.70 -4.63 -14.22
N CYS A 687 16.66 -4.52 -13.31
CA CYS A 687 16.36 -4.07 -11.95
C CYS A 687 15.99 -2.58 -11.94
N LEU A 688 16.84 -1.73 -12.52
CA LEU A 688 16.67 -0.28 -12.59
C LEU A 688 16.67 0.23 -14.04
N VAL A 689 15.74 1.13 -14.36
CA VAL A 689 15.70 1.80 -15.67
C VAL A 689 15.47 3.29 -15.48
N ALA A 690 16.30 4.12 -16.11
CA ALA A 690 16.09 5.56 -16.30
C ALA A 690 15.97 5.86 -17.80
N GLN A 691 14.90 6.55 -18.20
CA GLN A 691 14.70 6.92 -19.60
C GLN A 691 14.06 8.32 -19.74
N ARG A 692 14.35 9.00 -20.84
CA ARG A 692 13.79 10.32 -21.21
C ARG A 692 14.11 11.39 -20.16
N ASN A 693 15.38 11.76 -20.07
CA ASN A 693 15.88 12.80 -19.17
C ASN A 693 15.57 12.51 -17.69
N SER A 694 15.49 11.24 -17.30
CA SER A 694 15.15 10.84 -15.92
C SER A 694 16.40 10.55 -15.10
N THR A 695 16.27 10.59 -13.77
CA THR A 695 17.39 10.40 -12.85
C THR A 695 17.17 9.23 -11.89
N VAL A 696 18.20 8.42 -11.67
CA VAL A 696 18.26 7.44 -10.56
C VAL A 696 19.40 7.82 -9.64
N ASN A 697 19.13 8.00 -8.35
CA ASN A 697 20.10 8.32 -7.32
C ASN A 697 20.24 7.15 -6.34
N MET A 698 21.48 6.72 -6.11
CA MET A 698 21.87 5.75 -5.08
C MET A 698 22.90 6.45 -4.19
N ARG A 699 22.54 6.75 -2.94
CA ARG A 699 23.39 7.53 -2.04
C ARG A 699 23.41 6.97 -0.62
N ASP A 700 24.60 6.88 -0.04
CA ASP A 700 24.79 6.51 1.37
C ASP A 700 24.22 5.14 1.75
N LEU A 701 24.43 4.13 0.89
CA LEU A 701 24.06 2.73 1.11
C LEU A 701 25.29 1.93 1.53
N GLY A 702 25.99 2.41 2.55
CA GLY A 702 27.22 1.80 3.06
C GLY A 702 28.12 2.79 3.79
N ALA A 703 29.11 2.28 4.50
CA ALA A 703 30.15 3.08 5.15
C ALA A 703 31.52 2.76 4.57
N PHE A 704 31.90 3.44 3.47
CA PHE A 704 33.15 3.16 2.75
C PHE A 704 34.40 3.20 3.65
N ASN A 705 34.49 4.13 4.62
CA ASN A 705 35.59 4.18 5.60
C ASN A 705 35.74 2.89 6.41
N ALA A 706 34.62 2.33 6.90
CA ALA A 706 34.64 1.10 7.68
C ALA A 706 34.91 -0.13 6.79
N ASN A 707 34.41 -0.10 5.56
CA ASN A 707 34.56 -1.16 4.57
C ASN A 707 36.01 -1.24 4.06
N TRP A 708 36.52 -0.17 3.45
CA TRP A 708 37.85 -0.18 2.82
C TRP A 708 38.98 -0.43 3.82
N GLY A 709 38.84 0.01 5.07
CA GLY A 709 39.84 -0.22 6.12
C GLY A 709 39.97 -1.69 6.55
N SER A 710 39.11 -2.59 6.05
CA SER A 710 39.22 -4.03 6.33
C SER A 710 40.35 -4.73 5.57
N THR A 711 40.89 -4.10 4.51
CA THR A 711 42.03 -4.63 3.74
C THR A 711 43.21 -3.68 3.77
N THR A 712 44.41 -4.24 3.65
CA THR A 712 45.65 -3.45 3.57
C THR A 712 45.60 -2.45 2.41
N SER A 713 45.18 -2.89 1.22
CA SER A 713 45.10 -2.03 0.03
C SER A 713 44.03 -0.94 0.18
N GLY A 714 42.86 -1.24 0.76
CA GLY A 714 41.81 -0.25 0.98
C GLY A 714 42.16 0.76 2.07
N ALA A 715 42.87 0.34 3.13
CA ALA A 715 43.35 1.25 4.18
C ALA A 715 44.32 2.30 3.63
N PHE A 716 45.19 1.96 2.66
CA PHE A 716 46.05 2.93 1.99
C PHE A 716 45.26 3.98 1.19
N ILE A 717 44.18 3.58 0.51
CA ILE A 717 43.33 4.51 -0.24
C ILE A 717 42.57 5.46 0.71
N LEU A 718 42.16 5.00 1.90
CA LEU A 718 41.46 5.84 2.87
C LEU A 718 42.27 7.05 3.35
N GLU A 719 43.61 6.99 3.31
CA GLU A 719 44.46 8.13 3.70
C GLU A 719 44.35 9.32 2.73
N THR A 720 43.84 9.09 1.51
CA THR A 720 43.71 10.13 0.48
C THR A 720 42.30 10.69 0.38
N THR A 721 41.29 10.01 0.94
CA THR A 721 39.88 10.40 0.82
C THR A 721 39.50 11.58 1.72
N ASN A 722 38.45 12.29 1.31
CA ASN A 722 38.02 13.55 1.90
C ASN A 722 36.48 13.70 1.97
N TYR A 723 35.74 12.65 1.57
CA TYR A 723 34.30 12.56 1.77
C TYR A 723 34.01 12.34 3.25
N GLN A 724 33.39 13.33 3.89
CA GLN A 724 32.95 13.23 5.27
C GLN A 724 31.54 12.67 5.31
N LEU A 725 31.41 11.45 5.83
CA LEU A 725 30.12 10.84 6.11
C LEU A 725 29.38 11.67 7.16
N PRO A 726 28.07 11.95 6.97
CA PRO A 726 27.29 12.64 7.98
C PRO A 726 27.35 11.93 9.33
N LEU A 727 27.24 10.59 9.35
CA LEU A 727 27.45 9.70 10.50
C LEU A 727 27.64 8.26 9.97
N SER A 728 28.84 7.67 10.04
CA SER A 728 29.07 6.29 9.54
C SER A 728 28.17 5.24 10.23
N GLY A 729 27.76 5.51 11.46
CA GLY A 729 26.85 4.66 12.23
C GLY A 729 25.42 4.57 11.68
N SER A 730 25.01 5.50 10.81
CA SER A 730 23.64 5.56 10.25
C SER A 730 23.47 4.90 8.89
N VAL A 731 24.57 4.35 8.35
CA VAL A 731 24.65 3.83 6.96
C VAL A 731 25.45 2.53 6.87
N SER A 732 26.10 2.10 7.95
CA SER A 732 27.07 0.99 7.95
C SER A 732 26.52 -0.38 7.53
N GLY A 733 25.21 -0.56 7.67
CA GLY A 733 24.48 -1.78 7.33
C GLY A 733 23.76 -1.70 5.99
N GLY A 734 23.75 -0.52 5.37
CA GLY A 734 23.12 -0.27 4.08
C GLY A 734 23.87 -0.94 2.94
N SER A 735 23.15 -1.27 1.87
CA SER A 735 23.69 -1.95 0.69
C SER A 735 22.71 -1.89 -0.48
N MET A 736 23.17 -2.19 -1.69
CA MET A 736 22.29 -2.47 -2.83
C MET A 736 22.72 -3.74 -3.53
N GLN A 737 21.79 -4.67 -3.71
CA GLN A 737 22.03 -5.96 -4.34
C GLN A 737 21.06 -6.18 -5.50
N PHE A 738 21.62 -6.65 -6.61
CA PHE A 738 20.87 -6.94 -7.82
C PHE A 738 20.84 -8.44 -8.09
N PHE A 739 19.64 -8.93 -8.36
CA PHE A 739 19.35 -10.28 -8.83
C PHE A 739 18.67 -10.14 -10.19
N ALA A 740 19.44 -9.73 -11.19
CA ALA A 740 18.95 -9.56 -12.55
C ALA A 740 18.91 -10.93 -13.26
N ASN A 741 17.90 -11.13 -14.11
CA ASN A 741 17.78 -12.32 -14.95
C ASN A 741 17.74 -11.98 -16.45
N PRO A 742 18.13 -12.93 -17.32
CA PRO A 742 18.08 -12.80 -18.78
C PRO A 742 16.65 -12.60 -19.28
N GLN A 743 16.46 -11.94 -20.43
CA GLN A 743 15.12 -11.87 -21.08
C GLN A 743 14.84 -13.12 -21.92
N ASP A 744 15.16 -14.30 -21.40
CA ASP A 744 15.04 -15.59 -22.09
C ASP A 744 14.06 -16.51 -21.33
N GLU A 745 13.01 -16.97 -22.01
CA GLU A 745 11.95 -17.78 -21.41
C GLU A 745 12.45 -19.16 -20.96
N THR A 746 13.38 -19.77 -21.72
CA THR A 746 13.95 -21.07 -21.40
C THR A 746 14.89 -20.98 -20.20
N ALA A 747 15.68 -19.92 -20.13
CA ALA A 747 16.55 -19.65 -19.00
C ALA A 747 15.76 -19.38 -17.71
N ILE A 748 14.74 -18.52 -17.80
CA ILE A 748 13.89 -18.13 -16.66
C ILE A 748 13.02 -19.29 -16.16
N GLY A 749 12.62 -20.23 -17.03
CA GLY A 749 11.76 -21.36 -16.69
C GLY A 749 12.29 -22.30 -15.59
N ASN A 750 13.56 -22.17 -15.18
CA ASN A 750 14.19 -22.95 -14.10
C ASN A 750 13.91 -22.40 -12.68
N GLY A 751 12.78 -21.72 -12.45
CA GLY A 751 12.39 -21.22 -11.12
C GLY A 751 12.79 -19.77 -10.79
N LEU A 752 13.54 -19.10 -11.67
CA LEU A 752 14.07 -17.73 -11.47
C LEU A 752 12.99 -16.64 -11.49
N ASN A 753 11.83 -16.94 -12.06
CA ASN A 753 10.68 -16.04 -12.07
C ASN A 753 9.95 -15.99 -10.74
N THR A 754 10.21 -16.89 -9.79
CA THR A 754 9.45 -16.96 -8.55
C THR A 754 10.37 -16.92 -7.34
N ILE A 755 10.08 -16.04 -6.39
CA ILE A 755 10.74 -16.05 -5.09
C ILE A 755 10.09 -17.15 -4.23
N GLY A 756 10.90 -17.89 -3.47
CA GLY A 756 10.41 -18.86 -2.50
C GLY A 756 9.47 -18.24 -1.45
N SER A 757 8.81 -19.07 -0.64
CA SER A 757 7.91 -18.56 0.41
C SER A 757 8.66 -17.66 1.40
N VAL A 758 8.28 -16.39 1.45
CA VAL A 758 8.84 -15.39 2.39
C VAL A 758 7.85 -15.15 3.53
N THR A 759 8.34 -15.10 4.77
CA THR A 759 7.52 -14.69 5.91
C THR A 759 7.23 -13.19 5.82
N VAL A 760 5.96 -12.81 5.92
CA VAL A 760 5.52 -11.41 5.84
C VAL A 760 4.99 -10.96 7.21
N PRO A 761 5.42 -9.79 7.74
CA PRO A 761 6.32 -8.83 7.09
C PRO A 761 7.76 -9.32 6.98
N VAL A 762 8.46 -8.86 5.93
CA VAL A 762 9.88 -9.17 5.74
C VAL A 762 10.68 -8.43 6.79
N ILE A 763 11.41 -9.18 7.62
CA ILE A 763 12.25 -8.64 8.68
C ILE A 763 13.69 -8.66 8.19
N PRO A 764 14.39 -7.52 8.15
CA PRO A 764 15.81 -7.50 7.81
C PRO A 764 16.62 -8.30 8.83
N THR A 765 17.62 -9.01 8.33
CA THR A 765 18.60 -9.70 9.18
C THR A 765 20.00 -9.21 8.84
N LEU A 766 20.92 -9.29 9.79
CA LEU A 766 22.31 -8.88 9.56
C LEU A 766 23.13 -10.10 9.16
N ALA A 767 23.68 -10.09 7.95
CA ALA A 767 24.67 -11.06 7.47
C ALA A 767 26.03 -10.36 7.36
N GLY A 768 26.96 -10.71 8.25
CA GLY A 768 28.24 -10.03 8.37
C GLY A 768 28.05 -8.55 8.78
N ARG A 769 28.32 -7.63 7.84
CA ARG A 769 28.18 -6.17 8.03
C ARG A 769 26.98 -5.57 7.31
N THR A 770 26.25 -6.35 6.51
CA THR A 770 25.17 -5.86 5.65
C THR A 770 23.84 -6.43 6.08
N ASN A 771 22.76 -5.65 5.93
CA ASN A 771 21.44 -6.22 6.03
C ASN A 771 21.13 -7.08 4.79
N THR A 772 20.36 -8.13 5.01
CA THR A 772 19.75 -8.99 3.99
C THR A 772 18.26 -9.15 4.25
N LEU A 773 17.48 -9.44 3.22
CA LEU A 773 16.02 -9.48 3.25
C LEU A 773 15.49 -10.84 2.80
N ILE A 774 15.55 -11.12 1.49
CA ILE A 774 15.03 -12.36 0.90
C ILE A 774 16.11 -13.43 0.94
N ILE A 775 17.36 -13.05 0.65
CA ILE A 775 18.49 -13.96 0.57
C ILE A 775 19.42 -13.71 1.75
N ASN A 776 19.33 -14.57 2.76
CA ASN A 776 20.05 -14.41 4.03
C ASN A 776 21.37 -15.20 4.05
N ASP A 777 22.24 -14.95 3.07
CA ASP A 777 23.59 -15.50 3.05
C ASP A 777 24.65 -14.45 3.38
N ASP A 778 25.81 -14.91 3.87
CA ASP A 778 26.95 -14.03 4.15
C ASP A 778 27.69 -13.73 2.84
N GLY A 779 27.12 -12.82 2.05
CA GLY A 779 27.69 -12.35 0.78
C GLY A 779 29.10 -11.74 0.89
N TYR A 780 29.62 -11.57 2.11
CA TYR A 780 30.95 -11.05 2.42
C TYR A 780 32.01 -12.15 2.55
N LEU A 781 31.72 -13.30 3.20
CA LEU A 781 32.74 -14.34 3.48
C LEU A 781 32.41 -15.74 2.94
N SER A 782 31.13 -16.08 2.75
CA SER A 782 30.70 -17.43 2.37
C SER A 782 29.30 -17.40 1.73
N PRO A 783 29.19 -16.92 0.48
CA PRO A 783 27.92 -16.88 -0.23
C PRO A 783 27.45 -18.28 -0.61
N ASP A 784 26.14 -18.47 -0.60
CA ASP A 784 25.51 -19.72 -1.05
C ASP A 784 25.20 -19.63 -2.55
N TYR A 785 26.14 -20.11 -3.37
CA TYR A 785 25.99 -20.10 -4.82
C TYR A 785 24.90 -21.05 -5.33
N THR A 786 24.52 -22.06 -4.56
CA THR A 786 23.41 -22.95 -4.92
C THR A 786 22.10 -22.17 -4.83
N VAL A 787 21.87 -21.46 -3.73
CA VAL A 787 20.68 -20.61 -3.57
C VAL A 787 20.69 -19.44 -4.56
N ARG A 788 21.86 -18.82 -4.81
CA ARG A 788 21.98 -17.69 -5.74
C ARG A 788 21.76 -18.09 -7.21
N GLY A 789 22.14 -19.29 -7.61
CA GLY A 789 21.94 -19.81 -8.98
C GLY A 789 20.47 -20.01 -9.37
N ASP A 790 19.60 -20.16 -8.37
CA ASP A 790 18.15 -20.37 -8.53
C ASP A 790 17.33 -19.06 -8.53
N ILE A 791 17.98 -17.92 -8.29
CA ILE A 791 17.32 -16.60 -8.19
C ILE A 791 17.87 -15.55 -9.16
N SER A 792 19.11 -15.71 -9.64
CA SER A 792 19.73 -14.82 -10.62
C SER A 792 20.68 -15.59 -11.56
N GLN A 793 20.57 -15.33 -12.86
CA GLN A 793 21.50 -15.85 -13.88
C GLN A 793 22.32 -14.74 -14.55
N GLY A 794 22.46 -13.58 -13.91
CA GLY A 794 23.00 -12.39 -14.56
C GLY A 794 21.98 -11.76 -15.52
N GLY A 795 22.20 -10.50 -15.85
CA GLY A 795 21.25 -9.71 -16.64
C GLY A 795 21.51 -8.22 -16.49
N VAL A 796 20.51 -7.40 -16.82
CA VAL A 796 20.65 -5.93 -16.76
C VAL A 796 20.31 -5.46 -15.35
N CYS A 797 21.31 -5.09 -14.55
CA CYS A 797 21.07 -4.46 -13.25
C CYS A 797 20.52 -3.05 -13.45
N LEU A 798 21.14 -2.30 -14.37
CA LEU A 798 20.80 -0.90 -14.59
C LEU A 798 20.82 -0.56 -16.08
N ARG A 799 19.86 0.26 -16.50
CA ARG A 799 19.80 0.83 -17.84
C ARG A 799 19.48 2.32 -17.79
N ALA A 800 20.28 3.13 -18.47
CA ALA A 800 20.04 4.56 -18.67
C ALA A 800 20.01 4.86 -20.18
N VAL A 801 18.93 5.47 -20.67
CA VAL A 801 18.73 5.80 -22.10
C VAL A 801 18.10 7.19 -22.28
N GLU A 802 18.16 7.73 -23.50
CA GLU A 802 17.46 8.98 -23.87
C GLU A 802 17.77 10.13 -22.88
N SER A 803 19.04 10.56 -22.82
CA SER A 803 19.55 11.67 -21.97
C SER A 803 19.37 11.50 -20.46
N SER A 804 19.28 10.28 -19.94
CA SER A 804 19.04 10.03 -18.51
C SER A 804 20.32 10.00 -17.68
N VAL A 805 20.20 10.16 -16.36
CA VAL A 805 21.35 10.24 -15.45
C VAL A 805 21.23 9.22 -14.31
N VAL A 806 22.34 8.58 -13.96
CA VAL A 806 22.47 7.69 -12.82
C VAL A 806 23.58 8.20 -11.92
N ASN A 807 23.28 8.43 -10.65
CA ASN A 807 24.25 8.86 -9.64
C ASN A 807 24.43 7.77 -8.58
N THR A 808 25.67 7.36 -8.33
CA THR A 808 26.05 6.32 -7.35
C THR A 808 27.12 6.91 -6.43
N ASN A 809 26.77 7.22 -5.18
CA ASN A 809 27.72 7.83 -4.25
C ASN A 809 27.71 7.13 -2.89
N ASN A 810 28.86 6.65 -2.42
CA ASN A 810 28.97 5.91 -1.15
C ASN A 810 27.99 4.72 -1.08
N VAL A 811 28.15 3.78 -2.01
CA VAL A 811 27.27 2.59 -2.15
C VAL A 811 28.09 1.33 -1.96
N HIS A 812 27.57 0.40 -1.17
CA HIS A 812 28.12 -0.94 -0.98
C HIS A 812 27.29 -1.97 -1.75
N PHE A 813 27.92 -2.65 -2.72
CA PHE A 813 27.35 -3.81 -3.40
C PHE A 813 27.86 -5.12 -2.74
N PRO A 814 27.00 -5.93 -2.11
CA PRO A 814 27.38 -7.19 -1.48
C PRO A 814 27.46 -8.31 -2.54
N VAL A 815 28.65 -8.51 -3.09
CA VAL A 815 28.96 -9.53 -4.11
C VAL A 815 30.16 -10.38 -3.70
N PRO A 816 30.12 -11.72 -3.82
CA PRO A 816 31.13 -12.61 -3.25
C PRO A 816 32.58 -12.23 -3.55
N VAL A 817 33.47 -12.28 -2.56
CA VAL A 817 34.91 -12.14 -2.80
C VAL A 817 35.57 -13.52 -2.89
N ASN A 818 36.35 -13.73 -3.95
CA ASN A 818 37.00 -15.00 -4.33
C ASN A 818 36.03 -16.18 -4.60
N ALA A 819 36.24 -16.85 -5.75
CA ALA A 819 35.41 -17.93 -6.30
C ALA A 819 34.06 -17.56 -6.95
N SER A 820 33.78 -16.27 -7.21
CA SER A 820 32.61 -15.92 -8.03
C SER A 820 32.81 -16.43 -9.45
N PRO A 821 31.81 -17.10 -10.03
CA PRO A 821 31.79 -17.49 -11.43
C PRO A 821 31.48 -16.25 -12.31
N ALA A 822 32.15 -15.12 -12.08
CA ALA A 822 31.98 -13.89 -12.84
C ALA A 822 33.31 -13.50 -13.49
N ASP A 823 34.02 -14.48 -14.05
CA ASP A 823 35.28 -14.30 -14.81
C ASP A 823 35.15 -14.87 -16.24
N GLY A 824 33.93 -14.91 -16.79
CA GLY A 824 33.62 -15.41 -18.12
C GLY A 824 33.82 -14.41 -19.25
N LEU A 825 34.03 -14.95 -20.46
CA LEU A 825 34.46 -14.24 -21.67
C LEU A 825 33.39 -13.26 -22.22
N TYR A 826 32.12 -13.66 -22.18
CA TYR A 826 30.98 -12.89 -22.70
C TYR A 826 29.70 -13.22 -21.90
N TYR A 827 28.67 -12.39 -22.04
CA TYR A 827 27.35 -12.70 -21.47
C TYR A 827 26.66 -13.76 -22.35
N ASP A 828 26.55 -14.99 -21.83
CA ASP A 828 25.83 -16.09 -22.47
C ASP A 828 24.89 -16.76 -21.46
N VAL A 829 23.60 -16.76 -21.78
CA VAL A 829 22.60 -17.43 -20.94
C VAL A 829 22.72 -18.95 -20.99
N SER A 830 23.31 -19.49 -22.07
CA SER A 830 23.55 -20.92 -22.26
C SER A 830 24.90 -21.39 -21.72
N GLY A 831 25.76 -20.46 -21.27
CA GLY A 831 27.06 -20.74 -20.67
C GLY A 831 26.96 -21.27 -19.23
N ASP A 832 28.10 -21.75 -18.74
CA ASP A 832 28.24 -22.15 -17.34
C ASP A 832 28.06 -20.93 -16.42
N LEU A 833 28.00 -21.15 -15.09
CA LEU A 833 27.85 -20.04 -14.14
C LEU A 833 28.90 -18.94 -14.39
N CYS A 834 30.08 -19.29 -14.91
CA CYS A 834 31.20 -18.42 -15.20
C CYS A 834 30.88 -17.30 -16.22
N ASP A 835 29.92 -17.52 -17.12
CA ASP A 835 29.59 -16.64 -18.26
C ASP A 835 28.44 -15.65 -17.96
N ARG A 836 27.99 -15.59 -16.71
CA ARG A 836 26.80 -14.86 -16.27
C ARG A 836 27.19 -13.59 -15.51
N PHE A 837 26.90 -12.43 -16.09
CA PHE A 837 27.31 -11.12 -15.55
C PHE A 837 26.17 -10.15 -15.33
N ASN A 838 26.43 -9.21 -14.42
CA ASN A 838 25.57 -8.08 -14.14
C ASN A 838 25.95 -6.86 -15.02
N ILE A 839 24.97 -6.34 -15.76
CA ILE A 839 25.19 -5.33 -16.81
C ILE A 839 24.62 -3.97 -16.39
N TRP A 840 25.41 -2.93 -16.62
CA TRP A 840 25.03 -1.53 -16.53
C TRP A 840 25.07 -0.91 -17.92
N ASN A 841 23.91 -0.72 -18.54
CA ASN A 841 23.80 -0.25 -19.91
C ASN A 841 23.55 1.27 -19.95
N ILE A 842 24.53 2.04 -20.42
CA ILE A 842 24.50 3.50 -20.55
C ILE A 842 24.48 3.86 -22.04
N ALA A 843 23.28 4.20 -22.52
CA ALA A 843 23.01 4.45 -23.94
C ALA A 843 23.02 5.94 -24.30
N ASP A 844 23.15 6.21 -25.60
CA ASP A 844 22.91 7.52 -26.23
C ASP A 844 23.79 8.63 -25.62
N ASP A 845 23.19 9.67 -25.06
CA ASP A 845 23.82 10.74 -24.31
C ASP A 845 23.58 10.66 -22.80
N SER A 846 23.07 9.52 -22.33
CA SER A 846 22.85 9.26 -20.91
C SER A 846 24.16 9.17 -20.14
N ARG A 847 24.09 9.43 -18.83
CA ARG A 847 25.26 9.54 -17.96
C ARG A 847 25.21 8.63 -16.74
N LEU A 848 26.36 8.06 -16.39
CA LEU A 848 26.62 7.44 -15.10
C LEU A 848 27.68 8.25 -14.36
N ASN A 849 27.41 8.51 -13.10
CA ASN A 849 28.23 9.28 -12.19
C ASN A 849 28.48 8.42 -10.94
N ALA A 850 29.73 8.03 -10.65
CA ALA A 850 30.00 7.12 -9.53
C ALA A 850 31.27 7.45 -8.72
N SER A 851 31.14 7.42 -7.39
CA SER A 851 32.20 7.73 -6.41
C SER A 851 32.02 6.95 -5.10
N TYR A 852 33.11 6.70 -4.37
CA TYR A 852 33.16 6.01 -3.08
C TYR A 852 32.45 4.64 -3.04
N VAL A 853 32.67 3.79 -4.04
CA VAL A 853 31.98 2.49 -4.14
C VAL A 853 32.71 1.39 -3.37
N SER A 854 31.96 0.55 -2.64
CA SER A 854 32.48 -0.63 -1.94
C SER A 854 31.95 -1.91 -2.56
N LEU A 855 32.80 -2.93 -2.66
CA LEU A 855 32.44 -4.28 -3.10
C LEU A 855 32.70 -5.24 -1.96
N SER A 856 31.65 -5.93 -1.52
CA SER A 856 31.67 -6.82 -0.35
C SER A 856 32.58 -6.30 0.74
N GLY A 857 32.22 -5.14 1.28
CA GLY A 857 32.83 -4.53 2.43
C GLY A 857 34.31 -4.20 2.27
N MET A 858 34.82 -4.10 1.04
CA MET A 858 36.22 -3.79 0.71
C MET A 858 36.31 -2.74 -0.39
N HIS A 859 37.49 -2.15 -0.55
CA HIS A 859 37.80 -1.34 -1.74
C HIS A 859 37.85 -2.26 -2.97
N PRO A 860 37.29 -1.86 -4.13
CA PRO A 860 37.25 -2.70 -5.34
C PRO A 860 38.61 -3.27 -5.78
N ILE A 861 39.71 -2.52 -5.62
CA ILE A 861 41.08 -3.02 -5.88
C ILE A 861 41.48 -4.26 -5.04
N SER A 862 40.83 -4.48 -3.91
CA SER A 862 41.09 -5.66 -3.05
C SER A 862 40.30 -6.88 -3.51
N CYS A 863 39.37 -6.71 -4.44
CA CYS A 863 38.67 -7.82 -5.07
C CYS A 863 39.58 -8.40 -6.15
N GLU A 864 39.94 -9.68 -6.02
CA GLU A 864 40.83 -10.38 -6.96
C GLU A 864 40.09 -10.90 -8.22
N GLN A 865 38.90 -10.37 -8.52
CA GLN A 865 38.08 -10.79 -9.65
C GLN A 865 38.32 -9.93 -10.90
N HIS A 866 38.36 -10.59 -12.04
CA HIS A 866 38.76 -10.03 -13.32
C HIS A 866 37.59 -9.96 -14.31
N GLY A 867 37.64 -8.96 -15.20
CA GLY A 867 36.78 -8.92 -16.38
C GLY A 867 37.46 -9.64 -17.55
N PRO A 868 36.72 -10.03 -18.60
CA PRO A 868 37.26 -10.91 -19.63
C PRO A 868 38.33 -10.28 -20.52
N SER A 869 39.08 -11.15 -21.19
CA SER A 869 40.12 -10.78 -22.15
C SER A 869 39.56 -10.26 -23.47
N ALA A 870 40.32 -9.39 -24.15
CA ALA A 870 40.11 -9.10 -25.55
C ALA A 870 40.25 -10.38 -26.41
N LEU A 871 39.35 -10.59 -27.37
CA LEU A 871 39.40 -11.69 -28.33
C LEU A 871 40.50 -11.41 -29.38
N TYR A 872 41.34 -12.42 -29.65
CA TYR A 872 42.30 -12.41 -30.75
C TYR A 872 41.95 -13.52 -31.75
N LEU A 873 41.86 -13.18 -33.03
CA LEU A 873 41.93 -14.13 -34.13
C LEU A 873 43.35 -14.08 -34.72
N GLY A 874 44.07 -15.19 -34.63
CA GLY A 874 45.38 -15.35 -35.29
C GLY A 874 45.35 -16.59 -36.18
N GLU A 875 45.77 -16.44 -37.44
CA GLU A 875 45.78 -17.56 -38.40
C GLU A 875 46.88 -18.60 -38.09
N ASP A 876 48.03 -18.24 -37.52
CA ASP A 876 49.14 -19.20 -37.27
C ASP A 876 50.20 -18.71 -36.23
N GLY A 877 49.82 -18.28 -35.02
CA GLY A 877 50.79 -17.96 -33.96
C GLY A 877 50.40 -16.80 -33.03
N PRO A 878 51.24 -16.45 -32.03
CA PRO A 878 50.90 -15.50 -30.96
C PRO A 878 50.47 -14.13 -31.49
N ALA A 879 49.54 -13.50 -30.77
CA ALA A 879 48.89 -12.24 -31.08
C ALA A 879 49.82 -11.19 -31.73
N SER A 880 49.44 -10.67 -32.91
CA SER A 880 50.14 -9.57 -33.59
C SER A 880 49.28 -8.32 -33.69
N GLY A 881 49.91 -7.14 -33.71
CA GLY A 881 49.23 -5.86 -33.93
C GLY A 881 48.64 -5.72 -35.33
N ALA A 882 47.92 -4.60 -35.57
CA ALA A 882 47.30 -4.29 -36.85
C ALA A 882 48.30 -4.40 -38.03
N PRO A 883 47.87 -4.88 -39.21
CA PRO A 883 48.73 -4.99 -40.40
C PRO A 883 49.43 -3.66 -40.72
N SER A 884 50.68 -3.71 -41.18
CA SER A 884 51.49 -2.52 -41.48
C SER A 884 50.91 -1.59 -42.57
N GLY A 885 49.83 -2.01 -43.24
CA GLY A 885 49.08 -1.22 -44.23
C GLY A 885 47.89 -0.45 -43.67
N THR A 886 47.54 -0.62 -42.38
CA THR A 886 46.42 0.10 -41.77
C THR A 886 46.78 1.56 -41.53
N PRO A 887 46.13 2.53 -42.20
CA PRO A 887 46.40 3.96 -41.98
C PRO A 887 46.25 4.32 -40.51
N ASP A 888 47.13 5.19 -40.00
CA ASP A 888 47.13 5.73 -38.63
C ASP A 888 47.42 4.76 -37.48
N THR A 889 48.01 3.59 -37.75
CA THR A 889 48.46 2.62 -36.72
C THR A 889 49.98 2.68 -36.51
N GLY A 890 50.48 3.77 -35.94
CA GLY A 890 51.90 3.88 -35.58
C GLY A 890 52.32 2.79 -34.58
N ALA A 891 52.99 1.75 -35.08
CA ALA A 891 53.83 0.69 -34.46
C ALA A 891 53.90 0.49 -32.93
N LEU A 892 52.83 0.72 -32.17
CA LEU A 892 52.67 0.29 -30.79
C LEU A 892 51.46 -0.63 -30.74
N SER A 893 51.67 -1.90 -30.40
CA SER A 893 50.57 -2.80 -30.11
C SER A 893 49.90 -2.30 -28.84
N ILE A 894 48.77 -1.61 -28.99
CA ILE A 894 47.90 -1.13 -27.90
C ILE A 894 47.48 -2.29 -26.96
N LEU A 895 47.67 -3.52 -27.43
CA LEU A 895 47.40 -4.80 -26.81
C LEU A 895 48.41 -5.20 -25.71
N ASP A 896 49.62 -4.61 -25.67
CA ASP A 896 50.62 -4.86 -24.59
C ASP A 896 50.24 -4.20 -23.25
N ALA A 897 49.31 -3.25 -23.23
CA ALA A 897 49.07 -2.44 -22.03
C ALA A 897 47.87 -2.88 -21.17
N PHE A 898 46.85 -3.56 -21.73
CA PHE A 898 45.54 -3.66 -21.04
C PHE A 898 44.79 -5.01 -21.12
N GLY A 899 45.36 -6.06 -21.72
CA GLY A 899 44.74 -7.38 -21.77
C GLY A 899 45.57 -8.49 -21.11
N ALA A 900 44.98 -9.21 -20.15
CA ALA A 900 45.44 -10.54 -19.77
C ALA A 900 44.21 -11.41 -19.50
N GLY A 901 44.25 -12.67 -19.93
CA GLY A 901 43.08 -13.55 -19.91
C GLY A 901 43.13 -14.65 -18.86
N SER A 902 41.96 -15.25 -18.65
CA SER A 902 41.67 -16.70 -18.60
C SER A 902 40.15 -16.86 -18.86
N ALA A 903 39.54 -17.95 -19.34
CA ALA A 903 39.92 -19.35 -19.43
C ALA A 903 39.49 -20.01 -20.78
N VAL A 904 39.94 -21.24 -20.96
CA VAL A 904 39.85 -22.08 -22.18
C VAL A 904 38.42 -22.36 -22.60
N TRP A 905 38.00 -21.87 -23.78
CA TRP A 905 36.81 -22.42 -24.45
C TRP A 905 37.20 -23.68 -25.21
N VAL A 906 36.84 -24.85 -24.67
CA VAL A 906 36.87 -26.11 -25.41
C VAL A 906 35.48 -26.29 -25.98
N VAL A 907 35.32 -26.23 -27.29
CA VAL A 907 34.11 -26.77 -27.94
C VAL A 907 34.37 -28.23 -28.24
N PRO A 908 33.78 -29.19 -27.50
CA PRO A 908 33.87 -30.59 -27.88
C PRO A 908 33.12 -30.78 -29.20
N SER A 909 33.61 -31.66 -30.06
CA SER A 909 32.87 -32.10 -31.25
C SER A 909 31.48 -32.61 -30.80
N GLY A 910 30.43 -31.90 -31.18
CA GLY A 910 29.04 -32.29 -30.90
C GLY A 910 28.19 -31.28 -30.13
N VAL A 911 28.74 -30.14 -29.68
CA VAL A 911 27.98 -29.14 -28.88
C VAL A 911 27.46 -28.00 -29.76
N ASP A 912 26.16 -27.71 -29.66
CA ASP A 912 25.44 -26.63 -30.33
C ASP A 912 25.73 -25.29 -29.64
N VAL A 913 26.05 -24.25 -30.41
CA VAL A 913 26.27 -22.88 -29.93
C VAL A 913 25.24 -21.97 -30.60
N ASN A 914 24.05 -21.97 -30.01
CA ASN A 914 22.99 -20.96 -30.08
C ASN A 914 22.69 -20.34 -31.46
N SER A 915 22.00 -21.09 -32.33
CA SER A 915 21.36 -20.57 -33.56
C SER A 915 19.88 -20.98 -33.62
N GLN A 916 18.98 -20.02 -33.85
CA GLN A 916 17.54 -20.27 -34.07
C GLN A 916 17.24 -20.99 -35.40
N PHE A 917 18.26 -21.36 -36.17
CA PHE A 917 18.12 -22.16 -37.38
C PHE A 917 18.61 -23.58 -37.11
N ASN A 918 17.64 -24.50 -37.10
CA ASN A 918 17.71 -25.87 -36.62
C ASN A 918 18.61 -26.82 -37.47
N ARG A 919 19.90 -26.50 -37.68
CA ARG A 919 20.91 -27.40 -38.26
C ARG A 919 22.32 -26.91 -37.93
N PHE A 920 23.06 -27.56 -37.03
CA PHE A 920 24.49 -27.84 -37.20
C PHE A 920 24.91 -28.95 -36.23
N TYR A 921 25.57 -30.00 -36.74
CA TYR A 921 26.18 -31.07 -35.97
C TYR A 921 27.69 -31.07 -36.27
N PRO A 922 28.59 -30.97 -35.28
CA PRO A 922 29.96 -31.41 -35.43
C PRO A 922 29.97 -32.94 -35.35
N VAL A 923 30.08 -33.62 -36.49
CA VAL A 923 30.17 -35.09 -36.52
C VAL A 923 31.61 -35.48 -36.22
N SER A 924 31.84 -36.30 -35.19
CA SER A 924 33.16 -36.86 -34.91
C SER A 924 33.63 -37.71 -36.10
N GLY A 925 34.83 -37.45 -36.60
CA GLY A 925 35.37 -38.00 -37.85
C GLY A 925 35.65 -39.51 -37.90
N ASP A 926 35.30 -40.29 -36.88
CA ASP A 926 35.50 -41.74 -36.91
C ASP A 926 34.42 -42.43 -37.74
N GLY A 927 34.77 -42.73 -39.00
CA GLY A 927 33.94 -43.53 -39.92
C GLY A 927 33.39 -42.78 -41.15
N LEU A 928 33.73 -41.50 -41.34
CA LEU A 928 33.32 -40.74 -42.52
C LEU A 928 34.24 -41.04 -43.72
N ASN A 929 33.65 -41.28 -44.89
CA ASN A 929 34.45 -41.46 -46.10
C ASN A 929 35.06 -40.12 -46.58
N PRO A 930 36.19 -40.14 -47.31
CA PRO A 930 36.92 -38.94 -47.69
C PRO A 930 36.10 -37.92 -48.49
N GLU A 931 35.17 -38.38 -49.33
CA GLU A 931 34.29 -37.48 -50.09
C GLU A 931 33.26 -36.78 -49.19
N THR A 932 32.72 -37.46 -48.17
CA THR A 932 31.79 -36.86 -47.22
C THR A 932 32.53 -35.92 -46.27
N ALA A 933 33.72 -36.30 -45.79
CA ALA A 933 34.58 -35.41 -45.01
C ALA A 933 34.98 -34.16 -45.82
N SER A 934 35.32 -34.32 -47.10
CA SER A 934 35.64 -33.21 -48.00
C SER A 934 34.43 -32.34 -48.33
N ALA A 935 33.23 -32.91 -48.47
CA ALA A 935 32.00 -32.16 -48.72
C ALA A 935 31.53 -31.39 -47.47
N LEU A 936 31.73 -31.97 -46.29
CA LEU A 936 31.44 -31.33 -44.99
C LEU A 936 32.47 -30.24 -44.67
N ALA A 937 33.76 -30.49 -44.90
CA ALA A 937 34.82 -29.46 -44.84
C ALA A 937 34.56 -28.32 -45.84
N GLY A 938 34.15 -28.67 -47.06
CA GLY A 938 33.74 -27.71 -48.10
C GLY A 938 32.45 -26.94 -47.78
N ALA A 939 31.65 -27.43 -46.84
CA ALA A 939 30.47 -26.76 -46.30
C ALA A 939 30.75 -26.01 -44.98
N GLY A 940 32.03 -25.89 -44.58
CA GLY A 940 32.43 -25.18 -43.36
C GLY A 940 32.20 -25.95 -42.05
N ILE A 941 31.93 -27.25 -42.10
CA ILE A 941 31.76 -28.11 -40.92
C ILE A 941 33.13 -28.65 -40.52
N ASN A 942 33.57 -28.37 -39.29
CA ASN A 942 34.83 -28.89 -38.75
C ASN A 942 34.78 -30.43 -38.63
N VAL A 943 35.58 -31.11 -39.44
CA VAL A 943 35.64 -32.59 -39.53
C VAL A 943 36.96 -33.19 -39.04
N SER A 944 37.90 -32.40 -38.53
CA SER A 944 39.20 -32.94 -38.12
C SER A 944 39.88 -32.13 -37.01
N GLY A 945 39.82 -32.62 -35.78
CA GLY A 945 40.77 -32.24 -34.74
C GLY A 945 40.30 -32.60 -33.33
N ASN A 946 41.05 -33.47 -32.65
CA ASN A 946 40.98 -33.64 -31.19
C ASN A 946 41.86 -32.59 -30.45
N GLU A 947 42.46 -31.64 -31.18
CA GLU A 947 43.39 -30.66 -30.65
C GLU A 947 42.63 -29.43 -30.10
N PRO A 948 42.70 -29.16 -28.79
CA PRO A 948 42.14 -27.96 -28.18
C PRO A 948 42.78 -26.70 -28.76
N ARG A 949 41.98 -25.70 -29.15
CA ARG A 949 42.50 -24.38 -29.51
C ARG A 949 42.50 -23.46 -28.29
N LEU A 950 43.68 -22.91 -27.97
CA LEU A 950 43.92 -22.03 -26.82
C LEU A 950 43.75 -20.55 -27.20
N PHE A 951 43.06 -19.79 -26.34
CA PHE A 951 42.95 -18.33 -26.41
C PHE A 951 43.45 -17.70 -25.08
N GLY A 952 44.42 -16.76 -25.14
CA GLY A 952 44.84 -15.89 -24.01
C GLY A 952 46.20 -16.20 -23.32
N VAL A 953 46.74 -15.21 -22.58
CA VAL A 953 47.99 -15.25 -21.77
C VAL A 953 47.75 -14.62 -20.37
N SER A 954 48.47 -15.08 -19.33
CA SER A 954 48.33 -14.65 -17.92
C SER A 954 49.07 -13.35 -17.54
N GLY A 955 48.52 -12.55 -16.60
CA GLY A 955 49.33 -11.65 -15.73
C GLY A 955 49.01 -10.14 -15.67
N GLY A 956 47.85 -9.67 -16.10
CA GLY A 956 47.50 -8.24 -16.17
C GLY A 956 46.58 -7.78 -15.03
N TYR A 957 47.04 -6.80 -14.24
CA TYR A 957 46.36 -6.35 -13.01
C TYR A 957 45.14 -5.42 -13.21
N ASN A 958 44.78 -5.04 -14.45
CA ASN A 958 44.03 -3.79 -14.74
C ASN A 958 42.57 -3.92 -15.24
N ASN A 959 42.05 -5.10 -15.59
CA ASN A 959 40.62 -5.28 -15.93
C ASN A 959 39.92 -6.05 -14.80
N ARG A 960 39.38 -5.34 -13.82
CA ARG A 960 38.68 -5.90 -12.65
C ARG A 960 37.24 -5.41 -12.65
N GLY A 961 36.29 -6.24 -12.23
CA GLY A 961 34.93 -5.77 -12.00
C GLY A 961 33.82 -6.80 -12.18
N PHE A 962 32.92 -6.86 -11.19
CA PHE A 962 31.71 -7.69 -11.20
C PHE A 962 30.60 -7.16 -12.11
N PHE A 963 30.67 -5.86 -12.43
CA PHE A 963 29.70 -5.18 -13.28
C PHE A 963 30.35 -4.78 -14.58
N ARG A 964 29.59 -4.88 -15.68
CA ARG A 964 30.05 -4.45 -16.99
C ARG A 964 29.27 -3.24 -17.48
N LEU A 965 29.99 -2.21 -17.89
CA LEU A 965 29.38 -1.11 -18.61
C LEU A 965 29.10 -1.56 -20.05
N TYR A 966 27.93 -1.19 -20.58
CA TYR A 966 27.54 -1.39 -21.96
C TYR A 966 27.15 -0.05 -22.56
N TRP A 967 27.57 0.19 -23.80
CA TRP A 967 27.30 1.41 -24.56
C TRP A 967 26.50 1.03 -25.79
N THR A 968 25.62 1.92 -26.26
CA THR A 968 24.84 1.65 -27.48
C THR A 968 25.72 1.76 -28.72
N PRO A 969 25.90 0.66 -29.48
CA PRO A 969 26.46 0.73 -30.82
C PRO A 969 25.38 1.16 -31.81
N LYS A 970 25.82 1.72 -32.94
CA LYS A 970 25.02 1.99 -34.13
C LYS A 970 24.30 0.71 -34.57
N SER A 971 23.08 0.85 -35.08
CA SER A 971 22.25 -0.28 -35.51
C SER A 971 22.92 -1.13 -36.59
N SER A 972 23.74 -0.51 -37.43
CA SER A 972 24.55 -1.12 -38.48
C SER A 972 25.52 -2.19 -37.95
N ALA A 973 26.04 -2.04 -36.73
CA ALA A 973 26.95 -3.01 -36.12
C ALA A 973 26.31 -4.40 -35.91
N ARG A 974 24.97 -4.51 -35.93
CA ARG A 974 24.26 -5.80 -35.89
C ARG A 974 24.42 -6.62 -37.18
N LEU A 975 24.73 -5.95 -38.28
CA LEU A 975 25.00 -6.60 -39.56
C LEU A 975 26.44 -7.12 -39.62
N LEU A 976 27.31 -6.77 -38.67
CA LEU A 976 28.70 -7.19 -38.67
C LEU A 976 28.90 -8.49 -37.89
N GLN A 977 29.79 -9.33 -38.41
CA GLN A 977 30.17 -10.63 -37.85
C GLN A 977 31.69 -10.77 -37.86
N ASN A 978 32.24 -11.53 -36.92
CA ASN A 978 33.67 -11.85 -36.93
C ASN A 978 33.94 -12.87 -38.03
N ASP A 979 34.90 -12.57 -38.91
CA ASP A 979 35.36 -13.48 -39.96
C ASP A 979 36.34 -14.50 -39.38
N VAL A 980 36.11 -15.80 -39.61
CA VAL A 980 37.03 -16.89 -39.18
C VAL A 980 37.44 -17.76 -40.38
N GLY A 981 37.51 -17.19 -41.59
CA GLY A 981 37.99 -17.95 -42.76
C GLY A 981 38.69 -17.07 -43.79
N GLY A 982 40.00 -17.26 -43.97
CA GLY A 982 40.74 -16.75 -45.11
C GLY A 982 40.03 -17.08 -46.42
N ALA A 983 39.82 -16.05 -47.24
CA ALA A 983 39.30 -16.02 -48.59
C ALA A 983 38.57 -17.30 -49.06
N VAL A 984 37.23 -17.22 -49.13
CA VAL A 984 36.24 -18.10 -49.80
C VAL A 984 35.42 -19.08 -48.96
N THR A 985 35.45 -19.11 -47.63
CA THR A 985 34.45 -19.91 -46.88
C THR A 985 34.15 -19.37 -45.48
N PHE A 986 32.85 -19.07 -45.25
CA PHE A 986 32.29 -18.48 -44.04
C PHE A 986 32.24 -19.48 -42.88
N SER A 987 32.91 -19.18 -41.76
CA SER A 987 32.79 -19.89 -40.49
C SER A 987 32.00 -19.01 -39.51
N GLY A 988 30.69 -19.21 -39.47
CA GLY A 988 29.76 -18.32 -38.80
C GLY A 988 29.86 -18.29 -37.27
N VAL A 989 30.05 -17.09 -36.72
CA VAL A 989 29.49 -16.71 -35.42
C VAL A 989 28.71 -15.41 -35.61
N VAL A 990 27.39 -15.49 -35.54
CA VAL A 990 26.51 -14.31 -35.60
C VAL A 990 26.48 -13.66 -34.22
N GLY A 991 26.82 -12.37 -34.10
CA GLY A 991 26.55 -11.55 -32.90
C GLY A 991 27.70 -11.02 -32.03
N PRO A 992 28.99 -11.45 -32.11
CA PRO A 992 30.01 -10.97 -31.18
C PRO A 992 30.42 -9.51 -31.45
N ALA A 993 30.40 -9.04 -32.70
CA ALA A 993 30.85 -7.69 -33.05
C ALA A 993 30.01 -6.59 -32.38
N TYR A 994 28.68 -6.68 -32.45
CA TYR A 994 27.79 -5.70 -31.79
C TYR A 994 28.04 -5.63 -30.28
N GLN A 995 28.18 -6.79 -29.63
CA GLN A 995 28.48 -6.87 -28.19
C GLN A 995 29.89 -6.37 -27.84
N THR A 996 30.87 -6.62 -28.72
CA THR A 996 32.27 -6.20 -28.54
C THR A 996 32.38 -4.68 -28.64
N PHE A 997 31.74 -4.08 -29.65
CA PHE A 997 31.63 -2.62 -29.75
C PHE A 997 30.84 -2.05 -28.58
N ALA A 998 29.74 -2.70 -28.17
CA ALA A 998 28.95 -2.30 -27.02
C ALA A 998 29.70 -2.39 -25.69
N GLN A 999 30.92 -2.92 -25.67
CA GLN A 999 31.78 -3.02 -24.50
C GLN A 999 32.95 -2.02 -24.56
N GLY A 1000 33.07 -1.23 -25.63
CA GLY A 1000 34.18 -0.31 -25.85
C GLY A 1000 35.44 -0.98 -26.41
N TYR A 1001 35.33 -2.21 -26.92
CA TYR A 1001 36.45 -2.94 -27.51
C TYR A 1001 36.41 -2.87 -29.04
N ASN A 1002 37.60 -2.82 -29.64
CA ASN A 1002 37.77 -3.04 -31.08
C ASN A 1002 37.82 -4.53 -31.38
N CYS A 1003 37.28 -4.94 -32.52
CA CYS A 1003 37.57 -6.26 -33.07
C CYS A 1003 39.03 -6.31 -33.57
N SER A 1004 39.68 -7.46 -33.48
CA SER A 1004 41.10 -7.62 -33.82
C SER A 1004 41.36 -7.83 -35.32
N GLY A 1005 40.32 -7.91 -36.15
CA GLY A 1005 40.40 -8.19 -37.58
C GLY A 1005 39.18 -7.66 -38.34
N ASP A 1006 39.18 -7.88 -39.65
CA ASP A 1006 38.08 -7.47 -40.52
C ASP A 1006 36.77 -8.18 -40.14
N LEU A 1007 35.66 -7.46 -40.25
CA LEU A 1007 34.33 -7.97 -40.00
C LEU A 1007 33.60 -8.19 -41.31
N SER A 1008 32.91 -9.33 -41.42
CA SER A 1008 32.01 -9.62 -42.53
C SER A 1008 30.63 -9.02 -42.26
N ALA A 1009 30.05 -8.32 -43.22
CA ALA A 1009 28.67 -7.87 -43.12
C ALA A 1009 27.70 -8.90 -43.70
N ILE A 1010 26.61 -9.14 -42.98
CA ILE A 1010 25.45 -9.87 -43.46
C ILE A 1010 24.80 -9.05 -44.57
N VAL A 1011 24.75 -9.60 -45.77
CA VAL A 1011 24.12 -8.98 -46.93
C VAL A 1011 22.63 -9.32 -46.94
N PRO A 1012 21.71 -8.34 -46.99
CA PRO A 1012 20.28 -8.59 -47.14
C PRO A 1012 19.96 -9.37 -48.42
N GLU A 1013 18.92 -10.20 -48.38
CA GLU A 1013 18.50 -11.02 -49.53
C GLU A 1013 18.17 -10.13 -50.75
N GLY A 1014 18.84 -10.40 -51.87
CA GLY A 1014 18.66 -9.64 -53.12
C GLY A 1014 19.58 -8.43 -53.31
N GLU A 1015 20.40 -8.09 -52.31
CA GLU A 1015 21.37 -6.99 -52.38
C GLU A 1015 22.80 -7.48 -52.67
N VAL A 1016 23.66 -6.62 -53.21
CA VAL A 1016 25.07 -6.94 -53.51
C VAL A 1016 25.97 -6.80 -52.27
N ASN A 1017 25.61 -5.91 -51.35
CA ASN A 1017 26.25 -5.71 -50.04
C ASN A 1017 25.26 -5.07 -49.06
N ALA A 1018 25.65 -4.87 -47.80
CA ALA A 1018 24.77 -4.31 -46.77
C ALA A 1018 24.54 -2.78 -46.89
N GLY A 1019 25.15 -2.13 -47.88
CA GLY A 1019 25.21 -0.67 -47.99
C GLY A 1019 23.86 -0.01 -48.33
N ALA A 1020 22.91 -0.78 -48.87
CA ALA A 1020 21.55 -0.32 -49.15
C ALA A 1020 20.74 -0.04 -47.86
N VAL A 1021 21.06 -0.73 -46.76
CA VAL A 1021 20.35 -0.62 -45.46
C VAL A 1021 21.22 -0.03 -44.35
N ALA A 1022 22.55 -0.11 -44.48
CA ALA A 1022 23.52 0.43 -43.53
C ALA A 1022 24.69 1.11 -44.28
N PRO A 1023 24.48 2.33 -44.81
CA PRO A 1023 25.46 3.03 -45.63
C PRO A 1023 26.72 3.46 -44.86
N ASP A 1024 26.63 3.55 -43.53
CA ASP A 1024 27.75 3.81 -42.63
C ASP A 1024 28.75 2.65 -42.55
N LEU A 1025 28.40 1.47 -43.05
CA LEU A 1025 29.33 0.35 -43.20
C LEU A 1025 30.18 0.42 -44.46
N LEU A 1026 29.85 1.27 -45.45
CA LEU A 1026 30.60 1.33 -46.72
C LEU A 1026 32.01 1.87 -46.50
N LYS A 1027 33.01 1.04 -46.81
CA LYS A 1027 34.43 1.40 -46.76
C LYS A 1027 35.16 0.93 -48.01
N LEU A 1028 36.28 1.58 -48.31
CA LEU A 1028 37.21 1.10 -49.34
C LEU A 1028 37.99 -0.09 -48.77
N SER A 1029 37.39 -1.28 -48.84
CA SER A 1029 37.88 -2.48 -48.15
C SER A 1029 37.88 -3.74 -49.02
N PHE A 1030 37.24 -3.73 -50.20
CA PHE A 1030 37.29 -4.86 -51.12
C PHE A 1030 38.38 -4.65 -52.17
N ASP A 1031 39.28 -5.64 -52.25
CA ASP A 1031 40.30 -5.74 -53.29
C ASP A 1031 39.75 -6.59 -54.44
N SER A 1032 39.40 -5.94 -55.54
CA SER A 1032 38.73 -6.57 -56.65
C SER A 1032 39.67 -7.21 -57.67
N ASP A 1033 40.97 -6.96 -57.58
CA ASP A 1033 41.99 -7.51 -58.48
C ASP A 1033 43.03 -8.40 -57.77
N GLY A 1034 42.96 -8.50 -56.42
CA GLY A 1034 43.75 -9.41 -55.60
C GLY A 1034 45.20 -8.95 -55.38
N ASN A 1035 45.50 -7.67 -55.60
CA ASN A 1035 46.85 -7.12 -55.48
C ASN A 1035 47.26 -6.76 -54.02
N GLY A 1036 46.36 -6.97 -53.05
CA GLY A 1036 46.51 -6.63 -51.65
C GLY A 1036 46.15 -5.18 -51.30
N ILE A 1037 45.58 -4.42 -52.24
CA ILE A 1037 45.19 -3.01 -52.09
C ILE A 1037 43.68 -2.89 -52.38
N PRO A 1038 42.86 -2.52 -51.37
CA PRO A 1038 41.44 -2.27 -51.58
C PRO A 1038 41.17 -1.20 -52.65
N ASP A 1039 40.37 -1.53 -53.67
CA ASP A 1039 40.04 -0.66 -54.80
C ASP A 1039 38.52 -0.43 -55.00
N LYS A 1040 37.67 -1.11 -54.21
CA LYS A 1040 36.20 -0.95 -54.25
C LYS A 1040 35.55 -0.76 -52.87
N LEU A 1041 34.41 -0.05 -52.89
CA LEU A 1041 33.56 0.11 -51.72
C LEU A 1041 32.83 -1.18 -51.38
N TRP A 1042 32.90 -1.59 -50.12
CA TRP A 1042 32.27 -2.80 -49.60
C TRP A 1042 31.84 -2.60 -48.15
N THR A 1043 30.92 -3.43 -47.66
CA THR A 1043 30.43 -3.34 -46.26
C THR A 1043 31.11 -4.33 -45.32
N SER A 1044 32.18 -4.99 -45.76
CA SER A 1044 33.00 -5.87 -44.92
C SER A 1044 34.41 -5.34 -44.88
N GLY A 1045 35.06 -5.36 -43.73
CA GLY A 1045 36.38 -4.79 -43.49
C GLY A 1045 36.60 -4.42 -42.02
N PHE A 1046 37.70 -3.72 -41.72
CA PHE A 1046 38.02 -3.30 -40.36
C PHE A 1046 37.12 -2.14 -39.90
N TYR A 1047 36.53 -2.27 -38.70
CA TYR A 1047 35.73 -1.22 -38.07
C TYR A 1047 36.25 -0.91 -36.68
N TYR A 1048 36.53 0.38 -36.44
CA TYR A 1048 36.88 0.88 -35.13
C TYR A 1048 35.61 1.01 -34.28
N CYS A 1049 35.74 0.73 -32.99
CA CYS A 1049 34.73 0.96 -31.98
C CYS A 1049 34.27 2.42 -31.96
N GLY A 1050 35.18 3.38 -32.22
CA GLY A 1050 34.83 4.80 -32.36
C GLY A 1050 33.90 5.09 -33.53
N GLU A 1051 33.90 4.28 -34.59
CA GLU A 1051 32.99 4.42 -35.72
C GLU A 1051 31.64 3.74 -35.45
N MET A 1052 31.61 2.76 -34.55
CA MET A 1052 30.46 1.91 -34.27
C MET A 1052 29.70 2.29 -33.00
N LEU A 1053 30.27 3.11 -32.13
CA LEU A 1053 29.57 3.70 -30.98
C LEU A 1053 29.00 5.08 -31.34
N GLU A 1054 27.90 5.46 -30.69
CA GLU A 1054 27.32 6.81 -30.81
C GLU A 1054 28.33 7.88 -30.37
N GLU A 1055 28.38 9.04 -31.04
CA GLU A 1055 29.35 10.11 -30.71
C GLU A 1055 28.89 10.92 -29.48
N ASN A 1056 29.44 10.60 -28.31
CA ASN A 1056 29.31 11.43 -27.11
C ASN A 1056 30.58 11.34 -26.25
N PRO A 1057 31.27 12.47 -25.96
CA PRO A 1057 32.63 12.46 -25.40
C PRO A 1057 32.73 12.12 -23.91
N THR A 1058 31.64 12.03 -23.13
CA THR A 1058 31.69 11.49 -21.74
C THR A 1058 30.30 11.04 -21.27
N GLN A 1059 30.06 9.72 -21.27
CA GLN A 1059 28.85 9.10 -20.72
C GLN A 1059 29.05 8.55 -19.31
N CYS A 1060 30.27 8.27 -18.88
CA CYS A 1060 30.54 7.78 -17.53
C CYS A 1060 31.56 8.68 -16.87
N ILE A 1061 31.31 9.09 -15.63
CA ILE A 1061 32.23 9.86 -14.81
C ILE A 1061 32.45 9.13 -13.51
N LEU A 1062 33.67 8.63 -13.31
CA LEU A 1062 34.00 7.66 -12.26
C LEU A 1062 35.20 8.16 -11.44
N GLU A 1063 35.16 7.96 -10.14
CA GLU A 1063 36.37 7.99 -9.29
C GLU A 1063 37.13 6.65 -9.39
N GLU A 1064 38.37 6.57 -8.91
CA GLU A 1064 39.16 5.33 -8.84
C GLU A 1064 38.41 4.13 -8.27
N SER A 1065 37.71 4.30 -7.15
CA SER A 1065 36.92 3.23 -6.54
C SER A 1065 35.84 2.69 -7.49
N ALA A 1066 35.12 3.58 -8.18
CA ALA A 1066 34.10 3.19 -9.16
C ALA A 1066 34.71 2.63 -10.45
N ALA A 1067 35.83 3.18 -10.92
CA ALA A 1067 36.54 2.69 -12.11
C ALA A 1067 37.08 1.27 -11.94
N ASP A 1068 37.42 0.88 -10.71
CA ASP A 1068 37.86 -0.48 -10.36
C ASP A 1068 36.72 -1.49 -10.21
N MET A 1069 35.47 -1.01 -10.10
CA MET A 1069 34.30 -1.88 -10.04
C MET A 1069 33.79 -2.28 -11.43
N PHE A 1070 33.91 -1.40 -12.42
CA PHE A 1070 33.35 -1.59 -13.75
C PHE A 1070 34.38 -2.15 -14.73
N ALA A 1071 34.14 -3.37 -15.22
CA ALA A 1071 34.89 -3.91 -16.33
C ALA A 1071 34.80 -2.96 -17.54
N ASN A 1072 35.93 -2.78 -18.23
CA ASN A 1072 36.11 -1.89 -19.38
C ASN A 1072 36.15 -0.37 -19.08
N ALA A 1073 35.90 0.10 -17.86
CA ALA A 1073 35.86 1.54 -17.54
C ALA A 1073 37.19 2.25 -17.82
N ARG A 1074 38.32 1.66 -17.39
CA ARG A 1074 39.67 2.18 -17.63
C ARG A 1074 40.01 2.21 -19.13
N ASN A 1075 39.62 1.18 -19.88
CA ASN A 1075 39.79 1.12 -21.33
C ASN A 1075 39.01 2.25 -22.04
N ALA A 1076 37.74 2.43 -21.67
CA ALA A 1076 36.89 3.48 -22.23
C ALA A 1076 37.29 4.92 -21.81
N SER A 1077 38.32 5.08 -20.99
CA SER A 1077 38.82 6.40 -20.54
C SER A 1077 40.03 6.93 -21.32
N VAL A 1078 40.74 6.04 -22.01
CA VAL A 1078 41.92 6.38 -22.80
C VAL A 1078 41.53 6.56 -24.27
N ASN A 1079 42.08 7.58 -24.95
CA ASN A 1079 41.85 7.80 -26.40
C ASN A 1079 43.04 7.26 -27.19
N PHE A 1080 43.26 5.95 -27.13
CA PHE A 1080 44.30 5.29 -27.91
C PHE A 1080 43.70 4.71 -29.20
N ALA A 1081 44.32 4.99 -30.36
CA ALA A 1081 43.89 4.57 -31.71
C ALA A 1081 42.39 4.71 -32.00
N GLY A 1082 41.83 5.90 -31.79
CA GLY A 1082 40.45 6.20 -32.19
C GLY A 1082 39.38 5.50 -31.35
N THR A 1083 39.73 4.95 -30.18
CA THR A 1083 38.75 4.49 -29.19
C THR A 1083 37.96 5.67 -28.62
N PRO A 1084 36.64 5.55 -28.48
CA PRO A 1084 35.84 6.65 -27.97
C PRO A 1084 36.10 6.80 -26.47
N ARG A 1085 36.45 8.03 -26.03
CA ARG A 1085 36.42 8.39 -24.61
C ARG A 1085 34.98 8.43 -24.16
N LYS A 1086 34.50 7.33 -23.59
CA LYS A 1086 33.16 7.25 -23.00
C LYS A 1086 33.17 7.42 -21.50
N THR A 1087 34.31 7.14 -20.86
CA THR A 1087 34.51 7.25 -19.42
C THR A 1087 35.52 8.34 -19.11
N THR A 1088 35.26 9.16 -18.11
CA THR A 1088 36.25 10.06 -17.51
C THR A 1088 36.53 9.55 -16.11
N ILE A 1089 37.80 9.24 -15.82
CA ILE A 1089 38.24 8.75 -14.50
C ILE A 1089 38.96 9.87 -13.77
N TYR A 1090 38.52 10.16 -12.55
CA TYR A 1090 39.17 11.07 -11.62
C TYR A 1090 39.94 10.26 -10.58
N SER A 1091 41.23 10.57 -10.44
CA SER A 1091 42.09 10.02 -9.39
C SER A 1091 42.28 11.06 -8.28
N ASP A 1092 42.10 10.63 -7.03
CA ASP A 1092 42.36 11.46 -5.84
C ASP A 1092 43.87 11.61 -5.56
N THR A 1093 44.69 10.88 -6.33
CA THR A 1093 46.13 11.00 -6.29
C THR A 1093 46.69 11.44 -7.64
N THR A 1094 47.65 12.34 -7.57
CA THR A 1094 48.79 12.21 -8.46
C THR A 1094 49.98 12.42 -7.54
N ASP A 1095 51.06 11.67 -7.72
CA ASP A 1095 52.33 12.39 -7.67
C ASP A 1095 52.20 13.55 -8.67
N ARG A 1096 51.98 14.78 -8.21
CA ARG A 1096 52.55 15.95 -8.87
C ARG A 1096 53.88 16.18 -8.18
N ILE A 1097 54.93 15.48 -8.65
CA ILE A 1097 56.26 16.06 -8.58
C ILE A 1097 56.08 17.46 -9.18
N GLY A 1098 56.43 18.54 -8.48
CA GLY A 1098 56.49 19.85 -9.13
C GLY A 1098 57.29 19.72 -10.43
N GLU A 1099 57.04 20.54 -11.46
CA GLU A 1099 57.72 20.47 -12.77
C GLU A 1099 59.24 20.75 -12.73
N SER A 1100 59.90 20.51 -11.59
CA SER A 1100 61.33 20.57 -11.46
C SER A 1100 61.90 19.15 -11.34
N TYR A 1101 62.99 18.94 -12.06
CA TYR A 1101 63.89 17.79 -11.96
C TYR A 1101 64.17 17.38 -10.49
N PRO A 1102 64.53 16.12 -10.18
CA PRO A 1102 64.87 15.62 -8.84
C PRO A 1102 66.08 16.31 -8.16
N GLY A 1103 65.97 17.62 -7.89
CA GLY A 1103 67.03 18.47 -7.35
C GLY A 1103 66.60 19.91 -7.00
N ASP A 1104 65.36 20.34 -7.26
CA ASP A 1104 64.93 21.73 -7.03
C ASP A 1104 64.06 21.90 -5.76
N GLN A 1105 64.20 23.05 -5.11
CA GLN A 1105 63.79 23.27 -3.71
C GLN A 1105 62.45 24.00 -3.47
N ILE A 1106 61.63 24.27 -4.50
CA ILE A 1106 60.36 25.00 -4.32
C ILE A 1106 59.18 24.19 -4.85
N ARG A 1107 58.26 23.79 -3.96
CA ARG A 1107 57.05 23.02 -4.29
C ARG A 1107 55.82 23.95 -4.41
N GLY A 1108 55.22 24.03 -5.59
CA GLY A 1108 53.98 24.76 -5.87
C GLY A 1108 52.69 23.97 -5.58
N PHE A 1109 51.55 24.66 -5.66
CA PHE A 1109 50.26 24.39 -4.99
C PHE A 1109 49.60 23.00 -5.19
N LYS A 1110 49.07 22.44 -4.09
CA LYS A 1110 48.25 21.23 -4.00
C LYS A 1110 46.77 21.64 -3.81
N SER A 1111 45.93 21.52 -4.84
CA SER A 1111 44.46 21.48 -4.70
C SER A 1111 43.75 21.19 -6.04
N ALA A 1112 43.16 20.01 -6.16
CA ALA A 1112 41.91 19.71 -6.90
C ALA A 1112 41.29 18.39 -6.38
N SER A 1113 41.60 18.04 -5.13
CA SER A 1113 41.26 16.76 -4.49
C SER A 1113 39.89 16.90 -3.82
N ILE A 1114 38.80 16.64 -4.56
CA ILE A 1114 37.56 15.91 -4.16
C ILE A 1114 36.70 15.82 -5.44
N PHE A 1115 36.46 14.64 -6.02
CA PHE A 1115 35.40 14.49 -7.05
C PHE A 1115 34.09 14.09 -6.37
N ASP A 1116 33.46 15.05 -5.70
CA ASP A 1116 32.09 14.91 -5.21
C ASP A 1116 31.17 15.68 -6.16
N LEU A 1117 30.43 14.94 -7.00
CA LEU A 1117 29.51 15.50 -7.99
C LEU A 1117 28.34 16.29 -7.40
N SER A 1118 28.15 16.24 -6.06
CA SER A 1118 27.18 17.06 -5.36
C SER A 1118 27.73 18.42 -4.91
N ARG A 1119 29.05 18.62 -4.99
CA ARG A 1119 29.68 19.92 -4.75
C ARG A 1119 29.79 20.65 -6.09
N ASP A 1120 29.32 21.90 -6.12
CA ASP A 1120 29.68 22.82 -7.21
C ASP A 1120 31.20 23.00 -7.17
N ASN A 1121 31.91 22.27 -8.03
CA ASN A 1121 33.37 22.30 -8.15
C ASN A 1121 33.86 23.51 -8.92
#